data_AF-A0A0D8FUF4-F1
#
_entry.id   AF-A0A0D8FUF4-F1
#
_cell.length_a   1.000
_cell.length_b   1.000
_cell.length_c   1.000
_cell.angle_alpha   90.00
_cell.angle_beta   90.00
_cell.angle_gamma   90.00
#
_symmetry.space_group_name_H-M   'P 1'
#
loop_
_entity.id
_entity.type
_entity.pdbx_description
1 polymer ?
#
loop_
_entity_poly.entity_id
_entity_poly.type
_entity_poly.pdbx_seq_one_letter_code
_entity_poly.pdbx_strand_id
1 'polypeptide(L)'
;MHRTHPLQPWFGNPAFVEEVITATIANLDQLEPQLAATVATPLILALTPSLLDPVASRKSAELTAVTLQRLGYSPSVSLALIESLAHLVAKHGTANEAATIERQRQRLQARAVDSLHRRQRAELQSALALSHHDPLTGLMNRRGFVDAMSASLQRAQRSHSTVAIAILDLGTLTMASSERDPRDSDRLLVELARQLDSLTRSTDTIARLGGATFALLVEGDSERTEMLAIVERELRGVELSASLAGQPSPPTWHAGLAVYPHDGTDSLALLSVAEAALVEARTMNATPGLNLALASSRQLQESRPMTGVYSPIGDGGNHLEVRYQPIVDLTTGSIAHLEALVRLKTHAGIVGPEDFIDSLARDERRTLFEVVLSQVADDIQDYDVSLPISVNIEPDLVSEDGYAESIIASWAARSIPAHLLTIEITETQDLVSLAYGPLALLKAAGHRLALDDFGAGYASLSRIMSFPFDEIKLDRAFSEPIDLLNVGLPLMTVAIDMSQLMDFDLVIEGIEDPRVIPVLRTLGARLAQGYALSRPLSMADVLALTNPLPLTTDLSHSMIAAAVQVFRWERAVLSLAASEGATADLAPECIITDTLVDPDLIRLHQAQHLLAQRLLLDNDSATVNEFCRLGRELRQLVSTRLATD
;
A
#
# COMPACT_ATOMS: atom_id res chain seq x y z
N MET A 1 -26.99 -17.83 -71.49
CA MET A 1 -28.39 -17.63 -71.04
C MET A 1 -28.55 -18.24 -69.66
N HIS A 2 -28.86 -17.41 -68.67
CA HIS A 2 -28.88 -17.73 -67.25
C HIS A 2 -29.84 -18.87 -66.89
N ARG A 3 -29.38 -19.81 -66.05
CA ARG A 3 -30.24 -20.70 -65.26
C ARG A 3 -30.23 -20.23 -63.81
N THR A 4 -31.42 -19.99 -63.30
CA THR A 4 -31.77 -19.93 -61.89
C THR A 4 -31.65 -21.31 -61.23
N HIS A 5 -31.04 -21.39 -60.04
CA HIS A 5 -31.45 -22.36 -59.00
C HIS A 5 -31.08 -21.81 -57.60
N PRO A 6 -31.92 -22.04 -56.57
CA PRO A 6 -31.87 -21.37 -55.27
C PRO A 6 -30.98 -22.09 -54.26
N LEU A 7 -30.33 -21.35 -53.36
CA LEU A 7 -29.55 -21.87 -52.25
C LEU A 7 -30.41 -21.97 -50.98
N GLN A 8 -30.86 -23.19 -50.66
CA GLN A 8 -31.05 -23.79 -49.32
C GLN A 8 -31.44 -25.27 -49.50
N PRO A 9 -31.16 -26.23 -48.58
CA PRO A 9 -30.30 -26.21 -47.38
C PRO A 9 -29.24 -27.36 -47.36
N TRP A 10 -28.01 -27.09 -46.90
CA TRP A 10 -26.94 -28.11 -46.73
C TRP A 10 -26.60 -28.42 -45.26
N PHE A 11 -27.29 -27.81 -44.30
CA PHE A 11 -26.99 -27.87 -42.86
C PHE A 11 -27.57 -29.11 -42.11
N GLY A 12 -27.87 -30.21 -42.80
CA GLY A 12 -28.58 -31.36 -42.21
C GLY A 12 -27.90 -32.72 -42.35
N ASN A 13 -26.65 -32.80 -42.83
CA ASN A 13 -25.96 -34.09 -43.01
C ASN A 13 -24.91 -34.34 -41.92
N PRO A 14 -25.15 -35.25 -40.95
CA PRO A 14 -24.23 -35.55 -39.85
C PRO A 14 -22.84 -36.01 -40.31
N ALA A 15 -22.76 -36.71 -41.46
CA ALA A 15 -21.50 -37.20 -42.00
C ALA A 15 -20.58 -36.05 -42.48
N PHE A 16 -21.17 -34.98 -43.03
CA PHE A 16 -20.42 -33.80 -43.47
C PHE A 16 -19.88 -33.00 -42.28
N VAL A 17 -20.67 -32.90 -41.20
CA VAL A 17 -20.24 -32.26 -39.95
C VAL A 17 -19.11 -33.06 -39.29
N GLU A 18 -19.20 -34.39 -39.26
CA GLU A 18 -18.14 -35.26 -38.73
C GLU A 18 -16.84 -35.18 -39.55
N GLU A 19 -16.93 -35.05 -40.88
CA GLU A 19 -15.78 -34.91 -41.78
C GLU A 19 -15.07 -33.56 -41.61
N VAL A 20 -15.83 -32.46 -41.50
CA VAL A 20 -15.29 -31.11 -41.24
C VAL A 20 -14.63 -31.03 -39.86
N ILE A 21 -15.24 -31.62 -38.82
CA ILE A 21 -14.68 -31.62 -37.46
C ILE A 21 -13.40 -32.47 -37.39
N THR A 22 -13.40 -33.65 -38.01
CA THR A 22 -12.21 -34.54 -38.03
C THR A 22 -11.05 -33.90 -38.79
N ALA A 23 -11.33 -33.22 -39.91
CA ALA A 23 -10.34 -32.47 -40.68
C ALA A 23 -9.82 -31.24 -39.92
N THR A 24 -10.66 -30.59 -39.10
CA THR A 24 -10.26 -29.43 -38.27
C THR A 24 -9.39 -29.86 -37.09
N ILE A 25 -9.70 -30.99 -36.44
CA ILE A 25 -8.91 -31.59 -35.36
C ILE A 25 -7.53 -32.03 -35.86
N ALA A 26 -7.45 -32.64 -37.05
CA ALA A 26 -6.17 -33.05 -37.64
C ALA A 26 -5.23 -31.88 -37.96
N ASN A 27 -5.78 -30.67 -38.15
CA ASN A 27 -5.03 -29.45 -38.49
C ASN A 27 -4.76 -28.53 -37.28
N LEU A 28 -5.37 -28.81 -36.11
CA LEU A 28 -5.23 -27.99 -34.90
C LEU A 28 -3.87 -28.15 -34.20
N ASP A 29 -3.18 -29.27 -34.38
CA ASP A 29 -1.82 -29.49 -33.83
C ASP A 29 -0.74 -28.62 -34.51
N GLN A 30 -1.08 -27.87 -35.58
CA GLN A 30 -0.15 -27.02 -36.34
C GLN A 30 -0.39 -25.51 -36.20
N LEU A 31 -1.34 -25.07 -35.37
CA LEU A 31 -1.73 -23.65 -35.26
C LEU A 31 -1.17 -22.98 -33.99
N GLU A 32 -0.74 -21.71 -34.12
CA GLU A 32 -0.26 -20.92 -32.98
C GLU A 32 -1.39 -20.59 -31.97
N PRO A 33 -1.08 -20.47 -30.66
CA PRO A 33 -2.07 -20.33 -29.58
C PRO A 33 -3.04 -19.16 -29.73
N GLN A 34 -2.61 -18.06 -30.37
CA GLN A 34 -3.43 -16.88 -30.59
C GLN A 34 -4.47 -17.06 -31.70
N LEU A 35 -4.20 -17.91 -32.70
CA LEU A 35 -5.17 -18.24 -33.75
C LEU A 35 -6.25 -19.22 -33.25
N ALA A 36 -5.91 -20.06 -32.27
CA ALA A 36 -6.83 -21.05 -31.70
C ALA A 36 -8.04 -20.41 -30.98
N ALA A 37 -7.86 -19.23 -30.36
CA ALA A 37 -8.94 -18.47 -29.73
C ALA A 37 -9.94 -17.89 -30.74
N THR A 38 -9.46 -17.43 -31.89
CA THR A 38 -10.28 -16.84 -32.97
C THR A 38 -11.10 -17.89 -33.72
N VAL A 39 -10.62 -19.13 -33.78
CA VAL A 39 -11.31 -20.28 -34.42
C VAL A 39 -12.35 -20.91 -33.48
N ALA A 40 -12.20 -20.77 -32.15
CA ALA A 40 -13.09 -21.37 -31.16
C ALA A 40 -14.53 -20.81 -31.21
N THR A 41 -14.69 -19.51 -31.41
CA THR A 41 -16.01 -18.85 -31.49
C THR A 41 -16.87 -19.32 -32.68
N PRO A 42 -16.36 -19.38 -33.93
CA PRO A 42 -17.11 -19.95 -35.04
C PRO A 42 -17.32 -21.46 -34.90
N LEU A 43 -16.45 -22.20 -34.20
CA LEU A 43 -16.66 -23.62 -33.92
C LEU A 43 -17.81 -23.83 -32.93
N ILE A 44 -17.87 -23.03 -31.85
CA ILE A 44 -18.97 -23.04 -30.87
C ILE A 44 -20.29 -22.66 -31.55
N LEU A 45 -20.31 -21.63 -32.39
CA LEU A 45 -21.47 -21.26 -33.20
C LEU A 45 -21.84 -22.34 -34.23
N ALA A 46 -20.89 -23.01 -34.89
CA ALA A 46 -21.16 -24.08 -35.84
C ALA A 46 -21.72 -25.36 -35.20
N LEU A 47 -21.49 -25.57 -33.89
CA LEU A 47 -21.99 -26.70 -33.12
C LEU A 47 -23.36 -26.44 -32.47
N THR A 48 -23.82 -25.17 -32.41
CA THR A 48 -25.14 -24.82 -31.87
C THR A 48 -26.35 -25.41 -32.62
N PRO A 49 -26.36 -25.59 -33.96
CA PRO A 49 -27.49 -26.22 -34.65
C PRO A 49 -27.63 -27.73 -34.32
N SER A 50 -26.53 -28.38 -33.96
CA SER A 50 -26.46 -29.81 -33.60
C SER A 50 -27.11 -30.12 -32.23
N LEU A 51 -27.46 -29.10 -31.44
CA LEU A 51 -28.16 -29.22 -30.17
C LEU A 51 -29.68 -29.43 -30.32
N LEU A 52 -30.20 -29.40 -31.55
CA LEU A 52 -31.59 -29.72 -31.87
C LEU A 52 -31.80 -31.21 -32.21
N ASP A 53 -30.73 -32.00 -32.37
CA ASP A 53 -30.77 -33.46 -32.52
C ASP A 53 -30.19 -34.16 -31.27
N PRO A 54 -30.99 -34.98 -30.54
CA PRO A 54 -30.57 -35.59 -29.29
C PRO A 54 -29.33 -36.48 -29.39
N VAL A 55 -29.09 -37.13 -30.54
CA VAL A 55 -27.97 -38.08 -30.70
C VAL A 55 -26.67 -37.38 -31.10
N ALA A 56 -26.77 -36.30 -31.90
CA ALA A 56 -25.62 -35.49 -32.31
C ALA A 56 -25.07 -34.62 -31.15
N SER A 57 -25.95 -34.16 -30.25
CA SER A 57 -25.57 -33.35 -29.09
C SER A 57 -24.60 -34.06 -28.13
N ARG A 58 -24.72 -35.39 -27.98
CA ARG A 58 -23.91 -36.23 -27.09
C ARG A 58 -22.42 -36.23 -27.44
N LYS A 59 -22.09 -36.52 -28.70
CA LYS A 59 -20.69 -36.60 -29.17
C LYS A 59 -20.09 -35.20 -29.28
N SER A 60 -20.90 -34.21 -29.65
CA SER A 60 -20.52 -32.80 -29.75
C SER A 60 -20.17 -32.18 -28.39
N ALA A 61 -20.93 -32.47 -27.33
CA ALA A 61 -20.69 -31.94 -25.99
C ALA A 61 -19.41 -32.54 -25.34
N GLU A 62 -19.20 -33.85 -25.45
CA GLU A 62 -17.98 -34.50 -24.95
C GLU A 62 -16.73 -33.99 -25.68
N LEU A 63 -16.77 -33.83 -27.00
CA LEU A 63 -15.65 -33.27 -27.76
C LEU A 63 -15.42 -31.77 -27.46
N THR A 64 -16.46 -30.99 -27.23
CA THR A 64 -16.34 -29.56 -26.90
C THR A 64 -15.67 -29.38 -25.53
N ALA A 65 -16.06 -30.16 -24.53
CA ALA A 65 -15.47 -30.12 -23.20
C ALA A 65 -13.98 -30.52 -23.20
N VAL A 66 -13.61 -31.58 -23.94
CA VAL A 66 -12.21 -32.02 -24.07
C VAL A 66 -11.37 -30.99 -24.83
N THR A 67 -11.94 -30.36 -25.87
CA THR A 67 -11.27 -29.31 -26.67
C THR A 67 -11.04 -28.04 -25.84
N LEU A 68 -12.02 -27.57 -25.09
CA LEU A 68 -11.87 -26.40 -24.20
C LEU A 68 -10.83 -26.63 -23.10
N GLN A 69 -10.73 -27.87 -22.60
CA GLN A 69 -9.72 -28.24 -21.60
C GLN A 69 -8.30 -28.28 -22.19
N ARG A 70 -8.13 -28.71 -23.45
CA ARG A 70 -6.84 -28.68 -24.16
C ARG A 70 -6.41 -27.26 -24.54
N LEU A 71 -7.36 -26.34 -24.70
CA LEU A 71 -7.14 -24.93 -25.03
C LEU A 71 -6.85 -24.03 -23.81
N GLY A 72 -6.76 -24.58 -22.59
CA GLY A 72 -6.28 -23.84 -21.41
C GLY A 72 -7.29 -22.93 -20.72
N TYR A 73 -8.60 -23.08 -20.98
CA TYR A 73 -9.63 -22.30 -20.30
C TYR A 73 -9.78 -22.65 -18.81
N SER A 74 -10.15 -21.67 -17.99
CA SER A 74 -10.22 -21.82 -16.53
C SER A 74 -11.32 -22.81 -16.07
N PRO A 75 -11.12 -23.54 -14.96
CA PRO A 75 -12.11 -24.49 -14.42
C PRO A 75 -13.51 -23.90 -14.23
N SER A 76 -13.61 -22.60 -13.97
CA SER A 76 -14.86 -21.84 -13.80
C SER A 76 -15.69 -21.79 -15.09
N VAL A 77 -15.03 -21.64 -16.25
CA VAL A 77 -15.68 -21.62 -17.57
C VAL A 77 -16.21 -23.01 -17.91
N SER A 78 -15.42 -24.06 -17.62
CA SER A 78 -15.87 -25.45 -17.80
C SER A 78 -17.04 -25.81 -16.88
N LEU A 79 -17.11 -25.23 -15.68
CA LEU A 79 -18.20 -25.45 -14.74
C LEU A 79 -19.51 -24.79 -15.18
N ALA A 80 -19.45 -23.55 -15.69
CA ALA A 80 -20.62 -22.82 -16.20
C ALA A 80 -21.27 -23.51 -17.42
N LEU A 81 -20.44 -24.09 -18.30
CA LEU A 81 -20.90 -24.91 -19.42
C LEU A 81 -21.59 -26.20 -18.97
N ILE A 82 -21.07 -26.85 -17.91
CA ILE A 82 -21.67 -28.07 -17.36
C ILE A 82 -22.96 -27.78 -16.60
N GLU A 83 -23.06 -26.66 -15.89
CA GLU A 83 -24.31 -26.16 -15.30
C GLU A 83 -25.37 -25.96 -16.39
N SER A 84 -24.99 -25.35 -17.52
CA SER A 84 -25.88 -25.14 -18.66
C SER A 84 -26.34 -26.46 -19.30
N LEU A 85 -25.43 -27.43 -19.44
CA LEU A 85 -25.75 -28.78 -19.94
C LEU A 85 -26.60 -29.59 -18.95
N ALA A 86 -26.34 -29.46 -17.65
CA ALA A 86 -27.14 -30.11 -16.59
C ALA A 86 -28.59 -29.63 -16.62
N HIS A 87 -28.79 -28.32 -16.84
CA HIS A 87 -30.12 -27.73 -16.95
C HIS A 87 -30.88 -28.23 -18.19
N LEU A 88 -30.18 -28.42 -19.31
CA LEU A 88 -30.76 -28.94 -20.55
C LEU A 88 -31.16 -30.42 -20.41
N VAL A 89 -30.30 -31.24 -19.80
CA VAL A 89 -30.52 -32.68 -19.56
C VAL A 89 -31.56 -32.92 -18.47
N ALA A 90 -31.66 -32.06 -17.46
CA ALA A 90 -32.75 -32.13 -16.47
C ALA A 90 -34.13 -31.93 -17.10
N LYS A 91 -34.21 -31.16 -18.20
CA LYS A 91 -35.47 -30.83 -18.86
C LYS A 91 -35.87 -31.82 -19.98
N HIS A 92 -34.91 -32.52 -20.59
CA HIS A 92 -35.16 -33.37 -21.77
C HIS A 92 -34.42 -34.71 -21.80
N GLY A 93 -33.59 -35.02 -20.80
CA GLY A 93 -32.70 -36.19 -20.79
C GLY A 93 -33.17 -37.37 -19.95
N THR A 94 -32.45 -38.49 -20.06
CA THR A 94 -32.71 -39.73 -19.34
C THR A 94 -31.99 -39.76 -17.97
N ALA A 95 -32.47 -40.61 -17.05
CA ALA A 95 -31.90 -40.71 -15.69
C ALA A 95 -30.40 -41.09 -15.67
N ASN A 96 -29.93 -41.84 -16.66
CA ASN A 96 -28.52 -42.25 -16.76
C ASN A 96 -27.60 -41.10 -17.26
N GLU A 97 -28.17 -40.18 -18.04
CA GLU A 97 -27.48 -38.98 -18.54
C GLU A 97 -27.32 -37.93 -17.42
N ALA A 98 -28.37 -37.73 -16.62
CA ALA A 98 -28.30 -36.88 -15.42
C ALA A 98 -27.23 -37.38 -14.44
N ALA A 99 -27.14 -38.70 -14.21
CA ALA A 99 -26.14 -39.30 -13.32
C ALA A 99 -24.68 -39.21 -13.84
N THR A 100 -24.49 -39.01 -15.15
CA THR A 100 -23.16 -38.88 -15.76
C THR A 100 -22.68 -37.43 -15.71
N ILE A 101 -23.57 -36.47 -15.98
CA ILE A 101 -23.29 -35.04 -15.85
C ILE A 101 -23.01 -34.68 -14.39
N GLU A 102 -23.76 -35.22 -13.44
CA GLU A 102 -23.52 -34.96 -12.01
C GLU A 102 -22.14 -35.47 -11.56
N ARG A 103 -21.69 -36.63 -12.07
CA ARG A 103 -20.33 -37.14 -11.79
C ARG A 103 -19.22 -36.27 -12.40
N GLN A 104 -19.44 -35.69 -13.57
CA GLN A 104 -18.48 -34.74 -14.16
C GLN A 104 -18.49 -33.39 -13.42
N ARG A 105 -19.67 -32.90 -13.00
CA ARG A 105 -19.84 -31.71 -12.18
C ARG A 105 -19.05 -31.82 -10.87
N GLN A 106 -19.20 -32.92 -10.15
CA GLN A 106 -18.48 -33.18 -8.89
C GLN A 106 -16.97 -33.24 -9.09
N ARG A 107 -16.48 -33.86 -10.18
CA ARG A 107 -15.03 -33.92 -10.47
C ARG A 107 -14.41 -32.56 -10.78
N LEU A 108 -15.15 -31.70 -11.49
CA LEU A 108 -14.67 -30.37 -11.84
C LEU A 108 -14.79 -29.38 -10.68
N GLN A 109 -15.81 -29.52 -9.82
CA GLN A 109 -15.90 -28.79 -8.56
C GLN A 109 -14.70 -29.12 -7.65
N ALA A 110 -14.37 -30.40 -7.47
CA ALA A 110 -13.21 -30.80 -6.68
C ALA A 110 -11.88 -30.21 -7.21
N ARG A 111 -11.72 -30.15 -8.54
CA ARG A 111 -10.54 -29.54 -9.18
C ARG A 111 -10.52 -28.02 -9.10
N ALA A 112 -11.68 -27.36 -9.18
CA ALA A 112 -11.79 -25.91 -9.03
C ALA A 112 -11.40 -25.48 -7.62
N VAL A 113 -11.90 -26.18 -6.60
CA VAL A 113 -11.53 -25.98 -5.19
C VAL A 113 -10.02 -26.18 -4.99
N ASP A 114 -9.44 -27.23 -5.55
CA ASP A 114 -8.00 -27.49 -5.45
C ASP A 114 -7.12 -26.46 -6.19
N SER A 115 -7.63 -25.86 -7.28
CA SER A 115 -6.98 -24.74 -7.97
C SER A 115 -7.04 -23.43 -7.18
N LEU A 116 -8.17 -23.19 -6.50
CA LEU A 116 -8.36 -22.03 -5.62
C LEU A 116 -7.42 -22.10 -4.42
N HIS A 117 -7.32 -23.27 -3.77
CA HIS A 117 -6.39 -23.49 -2.66
C HIS A 117 -4.92 -23.33 -3.07
N ARG A 118 -4.55 -23.72 -4.30
CA ARG A 118 -3.19 -23.51 -4.81
C ARG A 118 -2.87 -22.04 -5.06
N ARG A 119 -3.81 -21.26 -5.62
CA ARG A 119 -3.65 -19.81 -5.77
C ARG A 119 -3.53 -19.12 -4.42
N GLN A 120 -4.42 -19.45 -3.48
CA GLN A 120 -4.41 -18.88 -2.14
C GLN A 120 -3.12 -19.21 -1.38
N ARG A 121 -2.53 -20.39 -1.56
CA ARG A 121 -1.20 -20.74 -1.02
C ARG A 121 -0.07 -19.96 -1.67
N ALA A 122 -0.12 -19.75 -2.99
CA ALA A 122 0.89 -18.96 -3.70
C ALA A 122 0.80 -17.46 -3.31
N GLU A 123 -0.41 -16.94 -3.16
CA GLU A 123 -0.66 -15.58 -2.63
C GLU A 123 -0.19 -15.44 -1.20
N LEU A 124 -0.46 -16.42 -0.32
CA LEU A 124 0.09 -16.44 1.04
C LEU A 124 1.62 -16.48 1.03
N GLN A 125 2.24 -17.29 0.18
CA GLN A 125 3.70 -17.36 0.06
C GLN A 125 4.30 -16.06 -0.47
N SER A 126 3.64 -15.42 -1.44
CA SER A 126 4.04 -14.11 -1.96
C SER A 126 3.88 -13.00 -0.92
N ALA A 127 2.79 -13.04 -0.14
CA ALA A 127 2.55 -12.12 0.97
C ALA A 127 3.56 -12.32 2.11
N LEU A 128 3.95 -13.57 2.41
CA LEU A 128 4.99 -13.88 3.38
C LEU A 128 6.39 -13.44 2.90
N ALA A 129 6.68 -13.58 1.60
CA ALA A 129 7.93 -13.10 1.01
C ALA A 129 8.03 -11.56 1.09
N LEU A 130 6.95 -10.84 0.82
CA LEU A 130 6.87 -9.37 0.98
C LEU A 130 6.85 -8.94 2.46
N SER A 131 6.41 -9.81 3.38
CA SER A 131 6.38 -9.52 4.81
C SER A 131 7.77 -9.52 5.46
N HIS A 132 8.74 -10.29 4.95
CA HIS A 132 10.06 -10.47 5.59
C HIS A 132 11.26 -9.98 4.76
N HIS A 133 11.07 -9.55 3.51
CA HIS A 133 12.17 -9.11 2.65
C HIS A 133 11.97 -7.67 2.14
N ASP A 134 13.08 -6.96 1.92
CA ASP A 134 13.13 -5.63 1.33
C ASP A 134 13.02 -5.73 -0.21
N PRO A 135 12.06 -5.04 -0.85
CA PRO A 135 11.80 -5.19 -2.28
C PRO A 135 12.91 -4.63 -3.18
N LEU A 136 13.72 -3.68 -2.68
CA LEU A 136 14.81 -3.09 -3.45
C LEU A 136 16.04 -4.01 -3.48
N THR A 137 16.45 -4.51 -2.31
CA THR A 137 17.71 -5.24 -2.14
C THR A 137 17.55 -6.76 -2.11
N GLY A 138 16.34 -7.27 -1.85
CA GLY A 138 16.06 -8.70 -1.67
C GLY A 138 16.51 -9.28 -0.32
N LEU A 139 17.21 -8.49 0.51
CA LEU A 139 17.61 -8.89 1.86
C LEU A 139 16.41 -8.99 2.79
N MET A 140 16.59 -9.51 4.01
CA MET A 140 15.53 -9.43 5.01
C MET A 140 15.19 -7.97 5.32
N ASN A 141 13.92 -7.68 5.59
CA ASN A 141 13.51 -6.38 6.11
C ASN A 141 13.64 -6.35 7.64
N ARG A 142 13.36 -5.20 8.27
CA ARG A 142 13.42 -5.03 9.74
C ARG A 142 12.62 -6.11 10.49
N ARG A 143 11.42 -6.46 10.02
CA ARG A 143 10.59 -7.50 10.65
C ARG A 143 11.25 -8.87 10.58
N GLY A 144 11.68 -9.28 9.39
CA GLY A 144 12.37 -10.54 9.18
C GLY A 144 13.64 -10.65 10.03
N PHE A 145 14.37 -9.55 10.19
CA PHE A 145 15.58 -9.50 11.02
C PHE A 145 15.28 -9.71 12.50
N VAL A 146 14.26 -9.05 13.05
CA VAL A 146 13.87 -9.18 14.47
C VAL A 146 13.41 -10.62 14.77
N ASP A 147 12.68 -11.24 13.87
CA ASP A 147 12.25 -12.64 14.01
C ASP A 147 13.45 -13.61 13.96
N ALA A 148 14.37 -13.40 13.02
CA ALA A 148 15.59 -14.20 12.91
C ALA A 148 16.48 -14.05 14.14
N MET A 149 16.63 -12.82 14.65
CA MET A 149 17.36 -12.52 15.87
C MET A 149 16.72 -13.18 17.08
N SER A 150 15.40 -13.09 17.26
CA SER A 150 14.70 -13.76 18.37
C SER A 150 14.95 -15.27 18.36
N ALA A 151 14.87 -15.90 17.19
CA ALA A 151 15.16 -17.32 17.03
C ALA A 151 16.63 -17.67 17.31
N SER A 152 17.56 -16.79 16.93
CA SER A 152 19.00 -16.91 17.18
C SER A 152 19.33 -16.84 18.67
N LEU A 153 18.79 -15.84 19.38
CA LEU A 153 19.00 -15.69 20.82
C LEU A 153 18.43 -16.87 21.61
N GLN A 154 17.28 -17.41 21.20
CA GLN A 154 16.74 -18.63 21.80
C GLN A 154 17.62 -19.86 21.56
N ARG A 155 18.30 -19.95 20.41
CA ARG A 155 19.31 -21.00 20.18
C ARG A 155 20.50 -20.77 21.10
N ALA A 156 21.05 -19.56 21.12
CA ALA A 156 22.21 -19.20 21.89
C ALA A 156 22.03 -19.39 23.40
N GLN A 157 20.85 -19.07 23.92
CA GLN A 157 20.49 -19.34 25.30
C GLN A 157 20.53 -20.83 25.65
N ARG A 158 20.14 -21.71 24.72
CA ARG A 158 20.14 -23.17 24.92
C ARG A 158 21.52 -23.79 24.77
N SER A 159 22.35 -23.26 23.87
CA SER A 159 23.72 -23.74 23.62
C SER A 159 24.78 -23.08 24.49
N HIS A 160 24.43 -22.06 25.27
CA HIS A 160 25.38 -21.17 25.95
C HIS A 160 26.38 -20.51 24.99
N SER A 161 25.90 -20.17 23.80
CA SER A 161 26.69 -19.53 22.74
C SER A 161 26.50 -18.01 22.70
N THR A 162 27.26 -17.33 21.86
CA THR A 162 27.22 -15.87 21.68
C THR A 162 26.61 -15.49 20.34
N VAL A 163 26.02 -14.30 20.29
CA VAL A 163 25.48 -13.71 19.06
C VAL A 163 25.96 -12.28 18.99
N ALA A 164 26.61 -11.89 17.89
CA ALA A 164 27.01 -10.53 17.64
C ALA A 164 26.07 -9.86 16.65
N ILE A 165 25.76 -8.61 16.89
CA ILE A 165 24.90 -7.79 16.04
C ILE A 165 25.67 -6.52 15.68
N ALA A 166 25.63 -6.14 14.41
CA ALA A 166 26.10 -4.87 13.93
C ALA A 166 24.99 -4.13 13.19
N ILE A 167 24.77 -2.87 13.55
CA ILE A 167 23.93 -1.96 12.77
C ILE A 167 24.84 -1.02 12.01
N LEU A 168 24.59 -0.90 10.72
CA LEU A 168 25.45 -0.29 9.72
C LEU A 168 24.70 0.89 9.11
N ASP A 169 25.36 2.02 8.97
CA ASP A 169 24.80 3.17 8.29
C ASP A 169 25.82 3.84 7.38
N LEU A 170 25.44 4.03 6.11
CA LEU A 170 26.22 4.70 5.08
C LEU A 170 26.24 6.23 5.22
N GLY A 171 25.98 6.80 6.40
CA GLY A 171 26.09 8.24 6.65
C GLY A 171 25.31 9.12 5.66
N THR A 172 25.64 10.41 5.61
CA THR A 172 24.98 11.38 4.72
C THR A 172 25.40 11.17 3.26
N LEU A 173 24.67 10.33 2.53
CA LEU A 173 24.53 10.45 1.07
C LEU A 173 23.87 11.80 0.68
N THR A 174 23.40 12.58 1.65
CA THR A 174 22.60 13.80 1.53
C THR A 174 23.32 15.06 1.05
N MET A 175 24.63 15.07 0.82
CA MET A 175 25.32 16.28 0.30
C MET A 175 25.87 16.21 -1.13
N ALA A 176 25.75 15.06 -1.80
CA ALA A 176 26.09 14.92 -3.23
C ALA A 176 24.91 14.41 -4.09
N SER A 177 23.78 14.08 -3.47
CA SER A 177 22.57 13.56 -4.12
C SER A 177 21.56 14.63 -4.52
N SER A 178 21.73 15.89 -4.10
CA SER A 178 20.87 16.99 -4.54
C SER A 178 20.97 17.30 -6.05
N GLU A 179 21.89 16.66 -6.77
CA GLU A 179 22.10 16.80 -8.22
C GLU A 179 22.07 15.47 -9.00
N ARG A 180 21.71 14.32 -8.39
CA ARG A 180 21.76 13.00 -9.05
C ARG A 180 20.41 12.29 -9.14
N ASP A 181 20.23 11.54 -10.23
CA ASP A 181 19.09 10.66 -10.51
C ASP A 181 18.88 9.67 -9.34
N PRO A 182 17.67 9.56 -8.77
CA PRO A 182 17.32 8.58 -7.74
C PRO A 182 17.79 7.14 -8.03
N ARG A 183 17.89 6.78 -9.31
CA ARG A 183 18.36 5.46 -9.77
C ARG A 183 19.82 5.16 -9.38
N ASP A 184 20.67 6.16 -9.19
CA ASP A 184 22.07 5.95 -8.78
C ASP A 184 22.20 5.61 -7.29
N SER A 185 21.32 6.18 -6.44
CA SER A 185 21.25 5.85 -5.02
C SER A 185 20.79 4.41 -4.79
N ASP A 186 19.74 3.99 -5.50
CA ASP A 186 19.22 2.63 -5.43
C ASP A 186 20.26 1.59 -5.87
N ARG A 187 21.03 1.88 -6.93
CA ARG A 187 22.11 0.99 -7.39
C ARG A 187 23.22 0.83 -6.36
N LEU A 188 23.55 1.88 -5.62
CA LEU A 188 24.54 1.82 -4.55
C LEU A 188 24.05 0.93 -3.39
N LEU A 189 22.77 1.06 -3.01
CA LEU A 189 22.17 0.25 -1.96
C LEU A 189 22.07 -1.24 -2.35
N VAL A 190 21.70 -1.53 -3.60
CA VAL A 190 21.66 -2.90 -4.14
C VAL A 190 23.05 -3.53 -4.19
N GLU A 191 24.07 -2.78 -4.61
CA GLU A 191 25.44 -3.29 -4.65
C GLU A 191 26.02 -3.50 -3.25
N LEU A 192 25.75 -2.60 -2.30
CA LEU A 192 26.15 -2.81 -0.91
C LEU A 192 25.48 -4.06 -0.33
N ALA A 193 24.18 -4.22 -0.56
CA ALA A 193 23.44 -5.40 -0.12
C ALA A 193 24.08 -6.69 -0.64
N ARG A 194 24.43 -6.71 -1.93
CA ARG A 194 25.10 -7.85 -2.59
C ARG A 194 26.48 -8.14 -1.99
N GLN A 195 27.27 -7.11 -1.70
CA GLN A 195 28.59 -7.29 -1.10
C GLN A 195 28.50 -7.82 0.32
N LEU A 196 27.63 -7.23 1.15
CA LEU A 196 27.44 -7.69 2.52
C LEU A 196 26.91 -9.13 2.56
N ASP A 197 25.92 -9.48 1.72
CA ASP A 197 25.40 -10.84 1.60
C ASP A 197 26.50 -11.85 1.23
N SER A 198 27.41 -11.48 0.31
CA SER A 198 28.54 -12.34 -0.10
C SER A 198 29.59 -12.58 0.99
N LEU A 199 29.63 -11.74 2.02
CA LEU A 199 30.55 -11.85 3.16
C LEU A 199 29.93 -12.66 4.31
N THR A 200 28.60 -12.85 4.29
CA THR A 200 27.90 -13.62 5.32
C THR A 200 27.99 -15.13 5.08
N ARG A 201 28.09 -15.90 6.17
CA ARG A 201 27.98 -17.37 6.12
C ARG A 201 26.50 -17.76 6.10
N SER A 202 26.22 -19.03 5.80
CA SER A 202 24.85 -19.56 5.83
C SER A 202 24.16 -19.50 7.21
N THR A 203 24.92 -19.26 8.28
CA THR A 203 24.43 -19.10 9.66
C THR A 203 24.19 -17.65 10.05
N ASP A 204 24.75 -16.71 9.28
CA ASP A 204 24.67 -15.30 9.56
C ASP A 204 23.42 -14.74 8.86
N THR A 205 22.87 -13.67 9.41
CA THR A 205 21.66 -13.05 8.87
C THR A 205 21.94 -11.59 8.54
N ILE A 206 21.54 -11.18 7.34
CA ILE A 206 21.64 -9.79 6.90
C ILE A 206 20.27 -9.21 6.55
N ALA A 207 20.07 -7.96 6.92
CA ALA A 207 18.85 -7.22 6.63
C ALA A 207 19.12 -5.77 6.24
N ARG A 208 18.17 -5.19 5.53
CA ARG A 208 18.03 -3.74 5.37
C ARG A 208 16.94 -3.25 6.30
N LEU A 209 17.27 -2.33 7.19
CA LEU A 209 16.34 -1.80 8.20
C LEU A 209 15.51 -0.62 7.67
N GLY A 210 15.97 0.04 6.62
CA GLY A 210 15.35 1.22 6.01
C GLY A 210 16.40 2.22 5.52
N GLY A 211 16.06 3.07 4.54
CA GLY A 211 16.99 4.08 4.01
C GLY A 211 18.34 3.48 3.58
N ALA A 212 19.43 3.98 4.18
CA ALA A 212 20.80 3.51 3.99
C ALA A 212 21.34 2.66 5.16
N THR A 213 20.43 2.12 5.99
CA THR A 213 20.75 1.37 7.20
C THR A 213 20.59 -0.14 7.00
N PHE A 214 21.62 -0.89 7.37
CA PHE A 214 21.69 -2.35 7.28
C PHE A 214 21.95 -2.96 8.66
N ALA A 215 21.62 -4.24 8.84
CA ALA A 215 21.92 -4.98 10.05
C ALA A 215 22.52 -6.33 9.70
N LEU A 216 23.51 -6.73 10.50
CA LEU A 216 24.19 -8.01 10.41
C LEU A 216 24.08 -8.72 11.76
N LEU A 217 23.74 -10.00 11.73
CA LEU A 217 23.71 -10.91 12.87
C LEU A 217 24.65 -12.08 12.60
N VAL A 218 25.57 -12.33 13.52
CA VAL A 218 26.57 -13.40 13.44
C VAL A 218 26.42 -14.31 14.66
N GLU A 219 26.20 -15.60 14.41
CA GLU A 219 26.14 -16.63 15.46
C GLU A 219 27.53 -17.24 15.68
N GLY A 220 27.93 -17.44 16.93
CA GLY A 220 29.21 -18.07 17.25
C GLY A 220 29.28 -18.65 18.67
N ASP A 221 30.32 -19.42 18.95
CA ASP A 221 30.63 -19.99 20.27
C ASP A 221 31.84 -19.30 20.93
N SER A 222 32.16 -18.09 20.48
CA SER A 222 33.38 -17.36 20.82
C SER A 222 33.15 -16.33 21.93
N GLU A 223 34.21 -15.95 22.64
CA GLU A 223 34.16 -14.87 23.62
C GLU A 223 33.84 -13.51 22.95
N ARG A 224 33.27 -12.57 23.72
CA ARG A 224 32.88 -11.23 23.26
C ARG A 224 33.90 -10.57 22.32
N THR A 225 35.17 -10.54 22.72
CA THR A 225 36.25 -9.88 21.97
C THR A 225 36.52 -10.55 20.63
N GLU A 226 36.42 -11.88 20.57
CA GLU A 226 36.63 -12.64 19.34
C GLU A 226 35.43 -12.49 18.38
N MET A 227 34.21 -12.48 18.92
CA MET A 227 33.01 -12.17 18.13
C MET A 227 33.06 -10.78 17.49
N LEU A 228 33.49 -9.78 18.26
CA LEU A 228 33.67 -8.42 17.76
C LEU A 228 34.73 -8.35 16.66
N ALA A 229 35.86 -9.06 16.83
CA ALA A 229 36.91 -9.13 15.83
C ALA A 229 36.46 -9.84 14.53
N ILE A 230 35.60 -10.86 14.63
CA ILE A 230 34.99 -11.52 13.48
C ILE A 230 34.13 -10.53 12.71
N VAL A 231 33.18 -9.87 13.40
CA VAL A 231 32.27 -8.90 12.77
C VAL A 231 33.05 -7.73 12.16
N GLU A 232 34.02 -7.16 12.87
CA GLU A 232 34.88 -6.11 12.34
C GLU A 232 35.63 -6.55 11.08
N ARG A 233 36.16 -7.78 11.04
CA ARG A 233 36.84 -8.32 9.86
C ARG A 233 35.90 -8.46 8.68
N GLU A 234 34.70 -9.01 8.89
CA GLU A 234 33.71 -9.16 7.81
C GLU A 234 33.32 -7.78 7.25
N LEU A 235 33.07 -6.80 8.13
CA LEU A 235 32.72 -5.43 7.71
C LEU A 235 33.86 -4.71 6.99
N ARG A 236 35.11 -4.92 7.40
CA ARG A 236 36.28 -4.37 6.68
C ARG A 236 36.53 -5.02 5.31
N GLY A 237 35.90 -6.17 5.04
CA GLY A 237 35.94 -6.84 3.74
C GLY A 237 35.06 -6.18 2.67
N VAL A 238 34.19 -5.24 3.05
CA VAL A 238 33.35 -4.48 2.11
C VAL A 238 34.17 -3.37 1.46
N GLU A 239 34.55 -3.58 0.20
CA GLU A 239 35.23 -2.58 -0.62
C GLU A 239 34.23 -1.78 -1.46
N LEU A 240 33.73 -0.68 -0.89
CA LEU A 240 32.96 0.31 -1.65
C LEU A 240 33.93 1.13 -2.53
N SER A 241 34.04 0.77 -3.81
CA SER A 241 34.87 1.49 -4.77
C SER A 241 34.41 2.95 -4.92
N ALA A 242 35.36 3.88 -4.92
CA ALA A 242 35.14 5.29 -5.22
C ALA A 242 34.46 5.50 -6.61
N SER A 243 34.63 4.55 -7.54
CA SER A 243 34.00 4.59 -8.87
C SER A 243 32.48 4.36 -8.86
N LEU A 244 31.95 3.64 -7.87
CA LEU A 244 30.51 3.36 -7.74
C LEU A 244 29.74 4.54 -7.15
N ALA A 245 30.37 5.32 -6.27
CA ALA A 245 29.83 6.57 -5.74
C ALA A 245 30.13 7.79 -6.65
N GLY A 246 30.88 7.60 -7.75
CA GLY A 246 31.34 8.68 -8.62
C GLY A 246 32.12 9.77 -7.87
N GLN A 247 32.90 9.38 -6.85
CA GLN A 247 33.65 10.28 -5.95
C GLN A 247 35.17 10.00 -6.01
N PRO A 248 36.02 10.96 -5.61
CA PRO A 248 37.47 10.78 -5.54
C PRO A 248 37.95 9.98 -4.30
N SER A 249 37.06 9.67 -3.35
CA SER A 249 37.35 8.93 -2.12
C SER A 249 36.29 7.85 -1.83
N PRO A 250 36.64 6.76 -1.13
CA PRO A 250 35.66 5.77 -0.69
C PRO A 250 34.64 6.40 0.28
N PRO A 251 33.37 5.94 0.27
CA PRO A 251 32.34 6.45 1.14
C PRO A 251 32.65 6.15 2.62
N THR A 252 32.23 7.06 3.49
CA THR A 252 32.29 6.87 4.95
C THR A 252 31.03 6.18 5.44
N TRP A 253 31.21 5.20 6.32
CA TRP A 253 30.13 4.44 6.90
C TRP A 253 30.45 4.09 8.35
N HIS A 254 29.40 3.96 9.14
CA HIS A 254 29.48 3.83 10.59
C HIS A 254 28.83 2.50 10.98
N ALA A 255 29.40 1.82 11.98
CA ALA A 255 28.72 0.68 12.58
C ALA A 255 28.80 0.67 14.10
N GLY A 256 27.67 0.30 14.71
CA GLY A 256 27.56 0.04 16.13
C GLY A 256 27.41 -1.45 16.40
N LEU A 257 28.20 -1.98 17.35
CA LEU A 257 28.25 -3.41 17.65
C LEU A 257 27.78 -3.73 19.08
N ALA A 258 27.00 -4.81 19.20
CA ALA A 258 26.56 -5.39 20.46
C ALA A 258 26.69 -6.93 20.44
N VAL A 259 26.92 -7.55 21.60
CA VAL A 259 27.11 -9.00 21.73
C VAL A 259 26.24 -9.59 22.84
N TYR A 260 25.38 -10.56 22.49
CA TYR A 260 24.68 -11.42 23.44
C TYR A 260 25.63 -12.45 24.07
N PRO A 261 25.51 -12.74 25.39
CA PRO A 261 24.60 -12.13 26.37
C PRO A 261 25.19 -10.90 27.09
N HIS A 262 26.35 -10.40 26.66
CA HIS A 262 27.13 -9.40 27.39
C HIS A 262 26.52 -8.00 27.37
N ASP A 263 25.92 -7.62 26.24
CA ASP A 263 25.43 -6.27 25.96
C ASP A 263 23.89 -6.22 25.94
N GLY A 264 23.22 -7.34 26.23
CA GLY A 264 21.77 -7.46 26.25
C GLY A 264 21.34 -8.93 26.25
N THR A 265 20.15 -9.20 26.80
CA THR A 265 19.59 -10.56 26.96
C THR A 265 18.40 -10.86 26.06
N ASP A 266 17.89 -9.86 25.36
CA ASP A 266 16.81 -9.97 24.39
C ASP A 266 17.09 -9.11 23.15
N SER A 267 16.28 -9.33 22.12
CA SER A 267 16.39 -8.69 20.81
C SER A 267 16.32 -7.17 20.86
N LEU A 268 15.44 -6.61 21.71
CA LEU A 268 15.23 -5.16 21.80
C LEU A 268 16.42 -4.49 22.49
N ALA A 269 16.89 -5.08 23.58
CA ALA A 269 18.04 -4.59 24.33
C ALA A 269 19.31 -4.57 23.47
N LEU A 270 19.56 -5.63 22.70
CA LEU A 270 20.75 -5.70 21.84
C LEU A 270 20.68 -4.71 20.66
N LEU A 271 19.51 -4.55 20.04
CA LEU A 271 19.30 -3.55 18.98
C LEU A 271 19.56 -2.15 19.52
N SER A 272 18.94 -1.80 20.65
CA SER A 272 19.10 -0.48 21.27
C SER A 272 20.56 -0.17 21.60
N VAL A 273 21.31 -1.16 22.12
CA VAL A 273 22.74 -1.00 22.41
C VAL A 273 23.57 -0.85 21.14
N ALA A 274 23.25 -1.60 20.08
CA ALA A 274 23.91 -1.46 18.79
C ALA A 274 23.61 -0.10 18.11
N GLU A 275 22.39 0.42 18.23
CA GLU A 275 21.99 1.75 17.73
C GLU A 275 22.71 2.87 18.50
N ALA A 276 22.81 2.76 19.82
CA ALA A 276 23.57 3.72 20.63
C ALA A 276 25.05 3.74 20.26
N ALA A 277 25.66 2.57 20.04
CA ALA A 277 27.02 2.46 19.54
C ALA A 277 27.15 3.07 18.13
N LEU A 278 26.16 2.91 17.26
CA LEU A 278 26.17 3.53 15.93
C LEU A 278 26.19 5.06 16.01
N VAL A 279 25.38 5.65 16.90
CA VAL A 279 25.38 7.09 17.14
C VAL A 279 26.76 7.56 17.61
N GLU A 280 27.39 6.83 18.53
CA GLU A 280 28.76 7.13 18.98
C GLU A 280 29.75 7.11 17.81
N ALA A 281 29.68 6.07 16.96
CA ALA A 281 30.52 5.95 15.77
C ALA A 281 30.35 7.15 14.82
N ARG A 282 29.13 7.70 14.67
CA ARG A 282 28.87 8.91 13.86
C ARG A 282 29.46 10.18 14.46
N THR A 283 29.64 10.25 15.78
CA THR A 283 30.21 11.43 16.47
C THR A 283 31.74 11.43 16.54
N MET A 284 32.39 10.31 16.24
CA MET A 284 33.85 10.25 16.11
C MET A 284 34.29 11.05 14.87
N ASN A 285 35.47 11.68 14.89
CA ASN A 285 36.00 12.44 13.74
C ASN A 285 35.99 11.55 12.49
N ALA A 286 35.08 11.82 11.55
CA ALA A 286 34.81 10.97 10.40
C ALA A 286 36.05 10.83 9.51
N THR A 287 36.64 9.64 9.48
CA THR A 287 37.66 9.27 8.51
C THR A 287 37.03 8.53 7.33
N PRO A 288 37.54 8.67 6.09
CA PRO A 288 37.09 7.87 4.96
C PRO A 288 37.23 6.37 5.26
N GLY A 289 36.17 5.60 5.05
CA GLY A 289 36.09 4.17 5.39
C GLY A 289 35.17 3.87 6.58
N LEU A 290 35.39 2.70 7.20
CA LEU A 290 34.54 2.15 8.26
C LEU A 290 34.94 2.71 9.64
N ASN A 291 34.02 3.45 10.27
CA ASN A 291 34.16 3.89 11.67
C ASN A 291 33.30 2.99 12.56
N LEU A 292 33.90 2.36 13.56
CA LEU A 292 33.24 1.40 14.46
C LEU A 292 33.25 1.89 15.89
N ALA A 293 32.14 1.72 16.59
CA ALA A 293 32.08 1.83 18.04
C ALA A 293 31.52 0.53 18.64
N LEU A 294 32.07 0.18 19.80
CA LEU A 294 31.68 -0.99 20.57
C LEU A 294 30.83 -0.53 21.75
N ALA A 295 29.85 -1.33 22.15
CA ALA A 295 29.21 -1.17 23.45
C ALA A 295 30.29 -1.16 24.55
N SER A 296 30.42 -0.08 25.33
CA SER A 296 31.42 -0.01 26.40
C SER A 296 30.82 -0.45 27.74
N SER A 297 31.58 -1.15 28.59
CA SER A 297 31.09 -1.57 29.93
C SER A 297 30.79 -0.38 30.85
N ARG A 298 31.30 0.81 30.53
CA ARG A 298 30.96 2.07 31.20
C ARG A 298 29.53 2.48 30.89
N GLN A 299 29.09 2.24 29.65
CA GLN A 299 27.68 2.31 29.27
C GLN A 299 26.84 1.24 29.95
N LEU A 300 27.30 0.08 30.44
CA LEU A 300 26.41 -0.84 31.21
C LEU A 300 26.06 -0.31 32.62
N GLN A 301 26.86 0.61 33.17
CA GLN A 301 26.52 1.34 34.41
C GLN A 301 25.87 2.71 34.15
N GLU A 302 26.13 3.30 32.97
CA GLU A 302 25.41 4.47 32.45
C GLU A 302 24.13 4.07 31.68
N SER A 303 23.91 2.76 31.46
CA SER A 303 22.68 2.06 31.04
C SER A 303 21.78 1.86 32.26
N ARG A 304 21.72 2.91 33.09
CA ARG A 304 20.39 3.37 33.45
C ARG A 304 19.73 3.82 32.14
N PRO A 305 18.41 3.72 31.99
CA PRO A 305 17.73 4.40 30.87
C PRO A 305 18.30 5.80 30.77
N MET A 306 18.49 6.35 29.56
CA MET A 306 19.07 7.66 29.26
C MET A 306 18.40 8.79 30.08
N THR A 307 18.67 8.84 31.37
CA THR A 307 18.21 9.82 32.35
C THR A 307 19.45 10.61 32.69
N GLY A 308 19.73 11.65 31.89
CA GLY A 308 20.55 12.74 32.40
C GLY A 308 21.69 13.29 31.55
N VAL A 309 21.77 13.03 30.24
CA VAL A 309 22.67 13.84 29.39
C VAL A 309 21.97 14.59 28.26
N TYR A 310 20.93 14.06 27.61
CA TYR A 310 19.98 14.86 26.81
C TYR A 310 18.71 14.04 26.60
N SER A 311 17.85 13.91 27.63
CA SER A 311 16.47 13.55 27.34
C SER A 311 15.82 14.83 26.80
N PRO A 312 15.32 14.88 25.55
CA PRO A 312 14.64 16.07 25.02
C PRO A 312 13.42 16.50 25.87
N ILE A 313 12.98 15.63 26.78
CA ILE A 313 11.86 15.80 27.71
C ILE A 313 12.34 16.15 29.14
N GLY A 314 13.61 15.85 29.48
CA GLY A 314 14.15 15.90 30.86
C GLY A 314 14.18 17.27 31.52
N ASP A 315 14.21 18.35 30.74
CA ASP A 315 14.13 19.74 31.23
C ASP A 315 12.68 20.27 31.26
N GLY A 316 11.69 19.37 31.36
CA GLY A 316 10.26 19.74 31.39
C GLY A 316 9.72 20.20 30.03
N GLY A 317 10.32 19.75 28.93
CA GLY A 317 9.85 20.06 27.57
C GLY A 317 10.34 21.38 26.98
N ASN A 318 11.31 22.08 27.59
CA ASN A 318 11.83 23.37 27.09
C ASN A 318 12.41 23.32 25.65
N HIS A 319 12.73 22.14 25.14
CA HIS A 319 13.21 21.94 23.77
C HIS A 319 12.12 21.46 22.81
N LEU A 320 10.91 21.20 23.30
CA LEU A 320 9.78 20.80 22.48
C LEU A 320 8.99 22.03 22.05
N GLU A 321 8.56 22.04 20.80
CA GLU A 321 7.60 23.00 20.26
C GLU A 321 6.47 22.22 19.61
N VAL A 322 5.23 22.58 19.92
CA VAL A 322 4.06 22.07 19.20
C VAL A 322 3.75 23.02 18.05
N ARG A 323 3.65 22.48 16.85
CA ARG A 323 3.15 23.18 15.66
C ARG A 323 1.83 22.61 15.22
N TYR A 324 1.03 23.43 14.57
CA TYR A 324 -0.31 23.10 14.12
C TYR A 324 -0.34 23.10 12.60
N GLN A 325 -0.77 21.99 12.01
CA GLN A 325 -1.03 21.93 10.58
C GLN A 325 -2.55 21.96 10.32
N PRO A 326 -3.04 22.91 9.53
CA PRO A 326 -4.45 22.96 9.15
C PRO A 326 -4.88 21.77 8.28
N ILE A 327 -6.03 21.20 8.63
CA ILE A 327 -6.79 20.26 7.80
C ILE A 327 -7.95 21.04 7.20
N VAL A 328 -8.03 21.05 5.86
CA VAL A 328 -8.84 22.01 5.11
C VAL A 328 -10.00 21.30 4.42
N ASP A 329 -11.20 21.87 4.56
CA ASP A 329 -12.35 21.49 3.75
C ASP A 329 -12.16 21.99 2.31
N LEU A 330 -11.95 21.07 1.38
CA LEU A 330 -11.70 21.36 -0.02
C LEU A 330 -12.93 21.89 -0.78
N THR A 331 -14.13 21.76 -0.22
CA THR A 331 -15.35 22.32 -0.81
C THR A 331 -15.43 23.82 -0.55
N THR A 332 -15.16 24.23 0.69
CA THR A 332 -15.33 25.61 1.15
C THR A 332 -14.02 26.41 1.21
N GLY A 333 -12.88 25.74 1.26
CA GLY A 333 -11.58 26.31 1.60
C GLY A 333 -11.38 26.57 3.09
N SER A 334 -12.37 26.27 3.93
CA SER A 334 -12.29 26.60 5.36
C SER A 334 -11.38 25.63 6.11
N ILE A 335 -10.69 26.10 7.14
CA ILE A 335 -9.97 25.22 8.08
C ILE A 335 -11.02 24.45 8.90
N ALA A 336 -11.00 23.11 8.80
CA ALA A 336 -11.94 22.23 9.48
C ALA A 336 -11.47 21.88 10.90
N HIS A 337 -10.21 21.51 11.04
CA HIS A 337 -9.54 21.22 12.30
C HIS A 337 -8.01 21.30 12.11
N LEU A 338 -7.25 21.12 13.19
CA LEU A 338 -5.80 21.21 13.20
C LEU A 338 -5.18 19.87 13.64
N GLU A 339 -3.98 19.56 13.17
CA GLU A 339 -3.17 18.50 13.73
C GLU A 339 -1.99 19.08 14.54
N ALA A 340 -1.82 18.62 15.77
CA ALA A 340 -0.71 18.98 16.63
C ALA A 340 0.51 18.10 16.34
N LEU A 341 1.57 18.72 15.87
CA LEU A 341 2.79 18.09 15.41
C LEU A 341 3.97 18.54 16.28
N VAL A 342 4.54 17.61 17.02
CA VAL A 342 5.68 17.89 17.89
C VAL A 342 6.96 18.14 17.09
N ARG A 343 7.77 19.09 17.54
CA ARG A 343 9.05 19.47 16.94
C ARG A 343 10.11 19.56 18.02
N LEU A 344 11.28 19.01 17.76
CA LEU A 344 12.40 19.06 18.69
C LEU A 344 13.39 20.16 18.27
N LYS A 345 13.60 21.15 19.14
CA LYS A 345 14.63 22.19 18.99
C LYS A 345 15.99 21.63 19.41
N THR A 346 16.86 21.46 18.43
CA THR A 346 18.26 21.11 18.66
C THR A 346 19.16 22.31 18.35
N HIS A 347 20.43 22.23 18.76
CA HIS A 347 21.45 23.22 18.40
C HIS A 347 21.77 23.24 16.89
N ALA A 348 21.37 22.20 16.16
CA ALA A 348 21.52 22.08 14.71
C ALA A 348 20.27 22.51 13.90
N GLY A 349 19.17 22.83 14.58
CA GLY A 349 17.89 23.19 13.95
C GLY A 349 16.70 22.45 14.54
N ILE A 350 15.56 22.52 13.85
CA ILE A 350 14.32 21.87 14.26
C ILE A 350 14.23 20.48 13.59
N VAL A 351 14.01 19.45 14.40
CA VAL A 351 13.91 18.05 13.99
C VAL A 351 12.45 17.58 14.06
N GLY A 352 12.03 16.77 13.09
CA GLY A 352 10.67 16.23 12.98
C GLY A 352 10.46 14.99 13.87
N PRO A 353 9.20 14.60 14.14
CA PRO A 353 8.87 13.47 15.01
C PRO A 353 9.44 12.15 14.50
N GLU A 354 9.44 11.95 13.18
CA GLU A 354 9.91 10.76 12.46
C GLU A 354 11.38 10.42 12.76
N ASP A 355 12.18 11.43 13.11
CA ASP A 355 13.61 11.27 13.37
C ASP A 355 13.93 10.93 14.83
N PHE A 356 12.99 11.11 15.77
CA PHE A 356 13.27 10.92 17.20
C PHE A 356 12.24 10.10 17.97
N ILE A 357 10.97 10.03 17.56
CA ILE A 357 9.93 9.32 18.33
C ILE A 357 10.27 7.82 18.45
N ASP A 358 10.78 7.21 17.38
CA ASP A 358 11.21 5.81 17.36
C ASP A 358 12.37 5.52 18.33
N SER A 359 13.12 6.54 18.72
CA SER A 359 14.23 6.41 19.67
C SER A 359 13.81 6.53 21.13
N LEU A 360 12.56 6.94 21.40
CA LEU A 360 12.06 7.17 22.76
C LEU A 360 11.59 5.88 23.42
N ALA A 361 11.96 5.71 24.69
CA ALA A 361 11.39 4.65 25.50
C ALA A 361 9.89 4.90 25.73
N ARG A 362 9.17 3.85 26.10
CA ARG A 362 7.71 3.91 26.28
C ARG A 362 7.25 4.97 27.30
N ASP A 363 7.92 5.09 28.44
CA ASP A 363 7.60 6.12 29.44
C ASP A 363 7.92 7.54 28.96
N GLU A 364 8.92 7.68 28.08
CA GLU A 364 9.24 8.95 27.43
C GLU A 364 8.18 9.31 26.40
N ARG A 365 7.68 8.35 25.60
CA ARG A 365 6.55 8.54 24.68
C ARG A 365 5.27 8.94 25.42
N ARG A 366 5.00 8.34 26.60
CA ARG A 366 3.91 8.79 27.47
C ARG A 366 4.10 10.23 27.92
N THR A 367 5.28 10.56 28.44
CA THR A 367 5.56 11.91 28.93
C THR A 367 5.45 12.93 27.80
N LEU A 368 5.92 12.58 26.59
CA LEU A 368 5.79 13.39 25.38
C LEU A 368 4.32 13.67 25.06
N PHE A 369 3.48 12.62 25.04
CA PHE A 369 2.05 12.76 24.82
C PHE A 369 1.39 13.67 25.86
N GLU A 370 1.68 13.49 27.15
CA GLU A 370 1.12 14.31 28.23
C GLU A 370 1.53 15.79 28.12
N VAL A 371 2.78 16.05 27.73
CA VAL A 371 3.28 17.42 27.47
C VAL A 371 2.57 18.04 26.27
N VAL A 372 2.44 17.32 25.16
CA VAL A 372 1.73 17.82 23.97
C VAL A 372 0.26 18.06 24.29
N LEU A 373 -0.40 17.13 24.99
CA LEU A 373 -1.79 17.26 25.40
C LEU A 373 -2.02 18.48 26.30
N SER A 374 -1.09 18.74 27.23
CA SER A 374 -1.14 19.96 28.05
C SER A 374 -1.00 21.20 27.19
N GLN A 375 0.01 21.27 26.33
CA GLN A 375 0.27 22.44 25.49
C GLN A 375 -0.90 22.74 24.55
N VAL A 376 -1.49 21.70 23.95
CA VAL A 376 -2.68 21.85 23.08
C VAL A 376 -3.86 22.41 23.87
N ALA A 377 -4.08 21.92 25.09
CA ALA A 377 -5.17 22.42 25.92
C ALA A 377 -4.94 23.87 26.37
N ASP A 378 -3.70 24.22 26.72
CA ASP A 378 -3.32 25.59 27.09
C ASP A 378 -3.47 26.52 25.87
N ASP A 379 -3.04 26.11 24.67
CA ASP A 379 -3.20 26.87 23.42
C ASP A 379 -4.67 27.08 23.05
N ILE A 380 -5.54 26.08 23.26
CA ILE A 380 -7.00 26.24 23.04
C ILE A 380 -7.57 27.35 23.93
N GLN A 381 -7.14 27.42 25.18
CA GLN A 381 -7.64 28.42 26.13
C GLN A 381 -7.04 29.80 25.90
N ASP A 382 -5.71 29.88 25.73
CA ASP A 382 -4.98 31.13 25.59
C ASP A 382 -5.35 31.89 24.31
N TYR A 383 -5.67 31.15 23.24
CA TYR A 383 -6.04 31.70 21.95
C TYR A 383 -7.54 31.64 21.63
N ASP A 384 -8.37 31.14 22.55
CA ASP A 384 -9.83 30.98 22.39
C ASP A 384 -10.20 30.21 21.10
N VAL A 385 -9.52 29.08 20.87
CA VAL A 385 -9.67 28.27 19.66
C VAL A 385 -10.89 27.37 19.77
N SER A 386 -11.81 27.49 18.81
CA SER A 386 -13.02 26.67 18.73
C SER A 386 -12.94 25.53 17.71
N LEU A 387 -11.74 25.24 17.20
CA LEU A 387 -11.51 24.18 16.21
C LEU A 387 -11.02 22.90 16.92
N PRO A 388 -11.44 21.70 16.48
CA PRO A 388 -10.84 20.47 16.95
C PRO A 388 -9.34 20.42 16.66
N ILE A 389 -8.58 19.79 17.54
CA ILE A 389 -7.15 19.56 17.40
C ILE A 389 -6.86 18.07 17.59
N SER A 390 -6.22 17.47 16.60
CA SER A 390 -5.76 16.08 16.62
C SER A 390 -4.42 15.96 17.33
N VAL A 391 -4.30 14.95 18.20
CA VAL A 391 -3.06 14.60 18.90
C VAL A 391 -2.77 13.12 18.73
N ASN A 392 -1.58 12.82 18.23
CA ASN A 392 -1.10 11.46 17.99
C ASN A 392 -0.81 10.71 19.29
N ILE A 393 -1.32 9.48 19.40
CA ILE A 393 -1.04 8.54 20.49
C ILE A 393 -0.67 7.16 19.95
N GLU A 394 0.30 6.54 20.59
CA GLU A 394 0.67 5.16 20.30
C GLU A 394 -0.41 4.17 20.79
N PRO A 395 -0.80 3.16 19.99
CA PRO A 395 -1.83 2.19 20.35
C PRO A 395 -1.55 1.42 21.65
N ASP A 396 -0.27 1.17 21.97
CA ASP A 396 0.14 0.43 23.17
C ASP A 396 0.01 1.26 24.46
N LEU A 397 0.06 2.59 24.37
CA LEU A 397 -0.14 3.50 25.50
C LEU A 397 -1.62 3.59 25.86
N VAL A 398 -2.49 3.80 24.87
CA VAL A 398 -3.95 3.91 25.11
C VAL A 398 -4.55 2.62 25.64
N SER A 399 -3.93 1.48 25.33
CA SER A 399 -4.39 0.15 25.74
C SER A 399 -4.11 -0.18 27.21
N GLU A 400 -3.41 0.69 27.95
CA GLU A 400 -3.13 0.46 29.35
C GLU A 400 -4.34 0.64 30.26
N ASP A 401 -4.40 -0.21 31.27
CA ASP A 401 -5.39 -0.13 32.33
C ASP A 401 -5.39 1.25 32.99
N GLY A 402 -6.49 1.98 32.86
CA GLY A 402 -6.72 3.28 33.49
C GLY A 402 -6.15 4.49 32.74
N TYR A 403 -5.42 4.30 31.64
CA TYR A 403 -4.79 5.44 30.95
C TYR A 403 -5.78 6.27 30.14
N ALA A 404 -6.74 5.64 29.47
CA ALA A 404 -7.83 6.36 28.80
C ALA A 404 -8.63 7.23 29.79
N GLU A 405 -8.92 6.71 30.98
CA GLU A 405 -9.58 7.46 32.06
C GLU A 405 -8.72 8.63 32.55
N SER A 406 -7.40 8.46 32.60
CA SER A 406 -6.45 9.54 32.92
C SER A 406 -6.51 10.67 31.89
N ILE A 407 -6.53 10.33 30.60
CA ILE A 407 -6.68 11.31 29.51
C ILE A 407 -8.00 12.09 29.69
N ILE A 408 -9.12 11.38 29.86
CA ILE A 408 -10.44 11.98 30.07
C ILE A 408 -10.43 12.93 31.27
N ALA A 409 -9.89 12.50 32.41
CA ALA A 409 -9.82 13.30 33.62
C ALA A 409 -8.94 14.54 33.44
N SER A 410 -7.78 14.40 32.79
CA SER A 410 -6.84 15.49 32.55
C SER A 410 -7.40 16.56 31.61
N TRP A 411 -8.15 16.16 30.58
CA TRP A 411 -8.81 17.08 29.66
C TRP A 411 -9.99 17.78 30.33
N ALA A 412 -10.84 17.01 31.02
CA ALA A 412 -12.01 17.55 31.74
C ALA A 412 -11.61 18.55 32.83
N ALA A 413 -10.48 18.37 33.49
CA ALA A 413 -9.97 19.29 34.51
C ALA A 413 -9.71 20.71 33.96
N ARG A 414 -9.43 20.85 32.66
CA ARG A 414 -9.24 22.14 31.99
C ARG A 414 -10.55 22.77 31.52
N SER A 415 -11.70 22.14 31.74
CA SER A 415 -13.02 22.64 31.31
C SER A 415 -13.14 22.91 29.79
N ILE A 416 -12.35 22.19 28.98
CA ILE A 416 -12.41 22.26 27.51
C ILE A 416 -13.42 21.21 27.02
N PRO A 417 -14.30 21.55 26.05
CA PRO A 417 -15.20 20.57 25.46
C PRO A 417 -14.45 19.36 24.90
N ALA A 418 -14.94 18.15 25.19
CA ALA A 418 -14.27 16.91 24.79
C ALA A 418 -14.11 16.77 23.26
N HIS A 419 -15.08 17.28 22.49
CA HIS A 419 -15.09 17.21 21.03
C HIS A 419 -14.01 18.07 20.34
N LEU A 420 -13.33 18.95 21.09
CA LEU A 420 -12.19 19.71 20.57
C LEU A 420 -10.89 18.89 20.58
N LEU A 421 -10.87 17.73 21.23
CA LEU A 421 -9.76 16.79 21.15
C LEU A 421 -10.13 15.64 20.23
N THR A 422 -9.35 15.48 19.17
CA THR A 422 -9.32 14.26 18.36
C THR A 422 -8.09 13.45 18.79
N ILE A 423 -8.29 12.20 19.18
CA ILE A 423 -7.19 11.27 19.46
C ILE A 423 -6.89 10.51 18.18
N GLU A 424 -5.65 10.65 17.71
CA GLU A 424 -5.19 10.10 16.45
C GLU A 424 -4.28 8.90 16.71
N ILE A 425 -4.54 7.79 16.02
CA ILE A 425 -3.93 6.50 16.32
C ILE A 425 -3.32 5.92 15.06
N THR A 426 -2.01 5.69 15.09
CA THR A 426 -1.28 5.12 13.95
C THR A 426 -1.63 3.65 13.70
N GLU A 427 -1.67 3.27 12.43
CA GLU A 427 -1.97 1.91 12.00
C GLU A 427 -0.86 0.90 12.39
N THR A 428 -1.10 0.09 13.43
CA THR A 428 -0.18 -1.01 13.81
C THR A 428 -0.85 -2.38 13.74
N GLN A 429 -0.05 -3.45 13.69
CA GLN A 429 -0.56 -4.84 13.69
C GLN A 429 -1.38 -5.18 14.94
N ASP A 430 -1.09 -4.55 16.07
CA ASP A 430 -1.61 -4.91 17.39
C ASP A 430 -2.87 -4.13 17.82
N LEU A 431 -3.31 -3.17 16.99
CA LEU A 431 -4.45 -2.27 17.27
C LEU A 431 -5.74 -3.02 17.64
N VAL A 432 -5.96 -4.23 17.09
CA VAL A 432 -7.21 -4.99 17.23
C VAL A 432 -7.33 -5.72 18.58
N SER A 433 -6.23 -6.20 19.15
CA SER A 433 -6.29 -7.01 20.39
C SER A 433 -6.20 -6.20 21.67
N LEU A 434 -5.68 -4.98 21.62
CA LEU A 434 -5.29 -4.23 22.83
C LEU A 434 -6.20 -3.03 23.16
N ALA A 435 -6.81 -2.36 22.17
CA ALA A 435 -7.31 -0.99 22.38
C ALA A 435 -8.85 -0.78 22.36
N TYR A 436 -9.68 -1.75 21.95
CA TYR A 436 -11.12 -1.47 21.71
C TYR A 436 -11.86 -0.87 22.92
N GLY A 437 -11.67 -1.44 24.11
CA GLY A 437 -12.30 -0.94 25.34
C GLY A 437 -11.90 0.51 25.66
N PRO A 438 -10.60 0.80 25.80
CA PRO A 438 -10.09 2.16 26.01
C PRO A 438 -10.55 3.19 24.97
N LEU A 439 -10.58 2.82 23.69
CA LEU A 439 -11.05 3.72 22.63
C LEU A 439 -12.56 4.00 22.72
N ALA A 440 -13.36 2.97 23.01
CA ALA A 440 -14.79 3.15 23.24
C ALA A 440 -15.05 4.06 24.46
N LEU A 441 -14.21 4.01 25.50
CA LEU A 441 -14.29 4.90 26.66
C LEU A 441 -14.00 6.36 26.30
N LEU A 442 -12.93 6.62 25.54
CA LEU A 442 -12.61 7.97 25.06
C LEU A 442 -13.75 8.57 24.24
N LYS A 443 -14.33 7.78 23.34
CA LYS A 443 -15.47 8.21 22.52
C LYS A 443 -16.73 8.43 23.35
N ALA A 444 -17.02 7.58 24.33
CA ALA A 444 -18.14 7.76 25.24
C ALA A 444 -18.01 9.03 26.10
N ALA A 445 -16.78 9.47 26.38
CA ALA A 445 -16.50 10.75 27.03
C ALA A 445 -16.65 11.97 26.10
N GLY A 446 -16.84 11.75 24.79
CA GLY A 446 -17.10 12.79 23.80
C GLY A 446 -15.87 13.25 23.00
N HIS A 447 -14.73 12.56 23.13
CA HIS A 447 -13.58 12.79 22.26
C HIS A 447 -13.82 12.18 20.87
N ARG A 448 -13.24 12.80 19.82
CA ARG A 448 -13.21 12.21 18.47
C ARG A 448 -12.05 11.24 18.35
N LEU A 449 -12.18 10.24 17.48
CA LEU A 449 -11.12 9.29 17.18
C LEU A 449 -10.75 9.33 15.69
N ALA A 450 -9.45 9.41 15.40
CA ALA A 450 -8.91 9.31 14.05
C ALA A 450 -7.99 8.09 13.92
N LEU A 451 -8.06 7.42 12.76
CA LEU A 451 -7.09 6.40 12.36
C LEU A 451 -6.10 7.01 11.36
N ASP A 452 -4.82 6.95 11.68
CA ASP A 452 -3.74 7.52 10.88
C ASP A 452 -3.00 6.46 10.04
N ASP A 453 -2.31 6.89 8.97
CA ASP A 453 -1.54 6.07 8.02
C ASP A 453 -2.33 4.93 7.35
N PHE A 454 -3.62 5.14 7.06
CA PHE A 454 -4.45 4.10 6.46
C PHE A 454 -3.90 3.69 5.09
N GLY A 455 -3.55 2.41 4.97
CA GLY A 455 -3.10 1.79 3.71
C GLY A 455 -1.59 1.54 3.61
N ALA A 456 -0.81 1.85 4.65
CA ALA A 456 0.63 1.58 4.73
C ALA A 456 1.01 0.09 4.90
N GLY A 457 0.04 -0.82 5.16
CA GLY A 457 0.27 -2.27 4.98
C GLY A 457 -0.47 -3.24 5.88
N TYR A 458 -1.31 -2.79 6.83
CA TYR A 458 -1.88 -3.65 7.88
C TYR A 458 -3.39 -3.50 8.13
N ALA A 459 -4.06 -2.44 7.68
CA ALA A 459 -5.48 -2.23 7.91
C ALA A 459 -6.32 -3.13 7.01
N SER A 460 -6.96 -4.12 7.63
CA SER A 460 -8.10 -4.78 7.00
C SER A 460 -9.32 -3.86 7.10
N LEU A 461 -10.13 -3.76 6.04
CA LEU A 461 -11.46 -3.13 6.07
C LEU A 461 -12.32 -3.60 7.26
N SER A 462 -12.11 -4.84 7.71
CA SER A 462 -12.75 -5.36 8.92
C SER A 462 -12.42 -4.58 10.21
N ARG A 463 -11.24 -3.96 10.28
CA ARG A 463 -10.78 -3.15 11.42
C ARG A 463 -11.51 -1.82 11.46
N ILE A 464 -11.59 -1.11 10.34
CA ILE A 464 -12.37 0.13 10.23
C ILE A 464 -13.82 -0.12 10.68
N MET A 465 -14.43 -1.21 10.23
CA MET A 465 -15.80 -1.56 10.62
C MET A 465 -15.97 -1.94 12.09
N SER A 466 -14.89 -2.30 12.79
CA SER A 466 -14.95 -2.79 14.17
C SER A 466 -14.71 -1.69 15.21
N PHE A 467 -14.10 -0.58 14.83
CA PHE A 467 -13.76 0.52 15.73
C PHE A 467 -14.61 1.75 15.43
N PRO A 468 -14.96 2.56 16.44
CA PRO A 468 -15.82 3.69 16.24
C PRO A 468 -15.00 4.92 15.86
N PHE A 469 -14.23 4.86 14.77
CA PHE A 469 -13.48 6.01 14.26
C PHE A 469 -14.44 7.08 13.70
N ASP A 470 -14.17 8.35 13.98
CA ASP A 470 -14.86 9.49 13.37
C ASP A 470 -14.15 9.94 12.09
N GLU A 471 -12.85 9.66 12.00
CA GLU A 471 -11.97 10.14 10.94
C GLU A 471 -10.95 9.09 10.54
N ILE A 472 -10.58 9.05 9.27
CA ILE A 472 -9.54 8.20 8.71
C ILE A 472 -8.64 9.05 7.84
N LYS A 473 -7.34 9.00 8.07
CA LYS A 473 -6.32 9.70 7.29
C LYS A 473 -5.67 8.72 6.32
N LEU A 474 -5.71 9.06 5.03
CA LEU A 474 -5.18 8.24 3.95
C LEU A 474 -3.72 8.61 3.70
N ASP A 475 -2.82 7.62 3.79
CA ASP A 475 -1.37 7.83 3.71
C ASP A 475 -0.92 8.58 2.44
N ARG A 476 0.17 9.33 2.57
CA ARG A 476 0.73 10.15 1.49
C ARG A 476 1.05 9.36 0.21
N ALA A 477 1.36 8.06 0.29
CA ALA A 477 1.71 7.25 -0.88
C ALA A 477 0.57 7.19 -1.91
N PHE A 478 -0.68 7.45 -1.50
CA PHE A 478 -1.83 7.51 -2.40
C PHE A 478 -1.98 8.84 -3.13
N SER A 479 -1.30 9.89 -2.66
CA SER A 479 -1.38 11.26 -3.18
C SER A 479 -0.22 11.65 -4.10
N GLU A 480 0.77 10.77 -4.28
CA GLU A 480 1.96 11.06 -5.09
C GLU A 480 1.64 11.24 -6.60
N PRO A 481 2.16 12.30 -7.25
CA PRO A 481 1.79 12.66 -8.63
C PRO A 481 2.06 11.59 -9.69
N ILE A 482 3.09 10.76 -9.49
CA ILE A 482 3.55 9.78 -10.51
C ILE A 482 2.53 8.65 -10.68
N ASP A 483 1.86 8.24 -9.60
CA ASP A 483 0.90 7.11 -9.60
C ASP A 483 -0.58 7.54 -9.51
N LEU A 484 -0.83 8.85 -9.29
CA LEU A 484 -2.17 9.41 -9.12
C LEU A 484 -3.15 8.94 -10.19
N LEU A 485 -2.78 8.97 -11.48
CA LEU A 485 -3.71 8.69 -12.58
C LEU A 485 -3.94 7.22 -12.91
N ASN A 486 -3.03 6.31 -12.54
CA ASN A 486 -3.12 4.90 -12.92
C ASN A 486 -3.68 4.03 -11.79
N VAL A 487 -3.05 4.10 -10.61
CA VAL A 487 -3.39 3.27 -9.44
C VAL A 487 -4.04 4.11 -8.34
N GLY A 488 -3.59 5.36 -8.16
CA GLY A 488 -4.11 6.27 -7.13
C GLY A 488 -5.59 6.61 -7.31
N LEU A 489 -6.02 7.00 -8.51
CA LEU A 489 -7.38 7.47 -8.81
C LEU A 489 -8.46 6.42 -8.45
N PRO A 490 -8.36 5.17 -8.91
CA PRO A 490 -9.31 4.13 -8.50
C PRO A 490 -9.36 3.91 -6.98
N LEU A 491 -8.20 3.91 -6.31
CA LEU A 491 -8.14 3.62 -4.89
C LEU A 491 -8.65 4.78 -4.03
N MET A 492 -8.27 6.01 -4.35
CA MET A 492 -8.82 7.21 -3.72
C MET A 492 -10.34 7.29 -3.91
N THR A 493 -10.84 6.93 -5.10
CA THR A 493 -12.30 6.91 -5.34
C THR A 493 -12.98 5.90 -4.43
N VAL A 494 -12.43 4.69 -4.30
CA VAL A 494 -12.96 3.68 -3.38
C VAL A 494 -12.92 4.17 -1.93
N ALA A 495 -11.84 4.82 -1.50
CA ALA A 495 -11.71 5.36 -0.15
C ALA A 495 -12.74 6.47 0.13
N ILE A 496 -12.94 7.39 -0.83
CA ILE A 496 -13.92 8.48 -0.74
C ILE A 496 -15.35 7.91 -0.73
N ASP A 497 -15.66 6.95 -1.60
CA ASP A 497 -16.98 6.32 -1.63
C ASP A 497 -17.24 5.55 -0.32
N MET A 498 -16.22 4.88 0.23
CA MET A 498 -16.30 4.19 1.50
C MET A 498 -16.61 5.14 2.65
N SER A 499 -15.96 6.30 2.71
CA SER A 499 -16.20 7.27 3.78
C SER A 499 -17.63 7.81 3.77
N GLN A 500 -18.18 8.06 2.59
CA GLN A 500 -19.57 8.48 2.41
C GLN A 500 -20.58 7.38 2.80
N LEU A 501 -20.26 6.11 2.50
CA LEU A 501 -21.14 4.99 2.81
C LEU A 501 -21.11 4.58 4.29
N MET A 502 -19.97 4.79 4.95
CA MET A 502 -19.72 4.34 6.32
C MET A 502 -19.79 5.47 7.36
N ASP A 503 -20.06 6.71 6.92
CA ASP A 503 -20.26 7.89 7.77
C ASP A 503 -19.05 8.24 8.66
N PHE A 504 -17.86 8.25 8.06
CA PHE A 504 -16.64 8.78 8.68
C PHE A 504 -16.00 9.86 7.80
N ASP A 505 -15.27 10.79 8.41
CA ASP A 505 -14.51 11.81 7.69
C ASP A 505 -13.23 11.20 7.09
N LEU A 506 -12.99 11.38 5.79
CA LEU A 506 -11.74 10.96 5.14
C LEU A 506 -10.85 12.18 4.90
N VAL A 507 -9.64 12.15 5.46
CA VAL A 507 -8.59 13.14 5.24
C VAL A 507 -7.56 12.56 4.28
N ILE A 508 -7.24 13.28 3.21
CA ILE A 508 -6.17 12.90 2.29
C ILE A 508 -4.91 13.67 2.65
N GLU A 509 -3.86 12.95 3.00
CA GLU A 509 -2.62 13.53 3.50
C GLU A 509 -1.54 13.67 2.43
N GLY A 510 -0.46 14.37 2.79
CA GLY A 510 0.73 14.45 1.94
C GLY A 510 0.55 15.28 0.67
N ILE A 511 -0.44 16.18 0.62
CA ILE A 511 -0.67 17.01 -0.58
C ILE A 511 0.45 18.05 -0.72
N GLU A 512 1.50 17.70 -1.46
CA GLU A 512 2.64 18.59 -1.71
C GLU A 512 2.52 19.38 -3.01
N ASP A 513 1.84 18.83 -4.02
CA ASP A 513 1.65 19.46 -5.32
C ASP A 513 0.28 20.16 -5.39
N PRO A 514 0.25 21.51 -5.52
CA PRO A 514 -1.00 22.27 -5.67
C PRO A 514 -1.87 21.82 -6.86
N ARG A 515 -1.30 21.14 -7.86
CA ARG A 515 -2.02 20.58 -9.01
C ARG A 515 -2.92 19.40 -8.63
N VAL A 516 -2.72 18.78 -7.47
CA VAL A 516 -3.52 17.65 -6.95
C VAL A 516 -4.82 18.13 -6.29
N ILE A 517 -4.84 19.32 -5.68
CA ILE A 517 -6.03 19.87 -5.00
C ILE A 517 -7.29 19.85 -5.90
N PRO A 518 -7.24 20.34 -7.15
CA PRO A 518 -8.41 20.36 -8.02
C PRO A 518 -8.88 18.95 -8.43
N VAL A 519 -7.97 17.97 -8.47
CA VAL A 519 -8.26 16.54 -8.71
C VAL A 519 -9.10 15.98 -7.58
N LEU A 520 -8.63 16.17 -6.34
CA LEU A 520 -9.30 15.68 -5.13
C LEU A 520 -10.70 16.29 -4.99
N ARG A 521 -10.84 17.59 -5.27
CA ARG A 521 -12.15 18.27 -5.34
C ARG A 521 -13.07 17.64 -6.38
N THR A 522 -12.55 17.31 -7.55
CA THR A 522 -13.34 16.69 -8.62
C THR A 522 -13.77 15.26 -8.27
N LEU A 523 -12.94 14.52 -7.52
CA LEU A 523 -13.30 13.21 -6.96
C LEU A 523 -14.34 13.29 -5.84
N GLY A 524 -14.52 14.46 -5.22
CA GLY A 524 -15.43 14.65 -4.09
C GLY A 524 -14.75 14.43 -2.74
N ALA A 525 -13.42 14.51 -2.67
CA ALA A 525 -12.71 14.55 -1.40
C ALA A 525 -13.11 15.80 -0.62
N ARG A 526 -13.45 15.62 0.66
CA ARG A 526 -13.89 16.69 1.54
C ARG A 526 -12.72 17.32 2.30
N LEU A 527 -11.91 16.53 2.98
CA LEU A 527 -10.82 17.02 3.84
C LEU A 527 -9.46 16.65 3.25
N ALA A 528 -8.50 17.56 3.36
CA ALA A 528 -7.13 17.31 2.94
C ALA A 528 -6.11 18.08 3.78
N GLN A 529 -4.89 17.55 3.80
CA GLN A 529 -3.74 18.09 4.52
C GLN A 529 -2.47 17.96 3.67
N GLY A 530 -1.60 18.96 3.72
CA GLY A 530 -0.31 18.90 3.04
C GLY A 530 0.29 20.28 2.79
N TYR A 531 1.55 20.30 2.37
CA TYR A 531 2.33 21.52 2.18
C TYR A 531 1.81 22.45 1.07
N ALA A 532 1.06 21.91 0.10
CA ALA A 532 0.36 22.72 -0.90
C ALA A 532 -0.76 23.57 -0.31
N LEU A 533 -1.33 23.16 0.83
CA LEU A 533 -2.38 23.89 1.56
C LEU A 533 -1.76 24.79 2.63
N SER A 534 -1.00 24.18 3.54
CA SER A 534 -0.27 24.89 4.58
C SER A 534 0.80 23.99 5.19
N ARG A 535 1.94 24.59 5.55
CA ARG A 535 2.95 23.93 6.37
C ARG A 535 2.52 23.93 7.85
N PRO A 536 3.16 23.13 8.72
CA PRO A 536 2.99 23.24 10.17
C PRO A 536 3.46 24.61 10.69
N LEU A 537 2.60 25.30 11.45
CA LEU A 537 2.76 26.68 11.89
C LEU A 537 2.59 26.82 13.41
N SER A 538 2.92 27.98 13.98
CA SER A 538 2.52 28.27 15.37
C SER A 538 1.02 28.55 15.45
N MET A 539 0.40 28.44 16.63
CA MET A 539 -1.04 28.75 16.80
C MET A 539 -1.37 30.19 16.37
N ALA A 540 -0.51 31.15 16.74
CA ALA A 540 -0.65 32.54 16.33
C ALA A 540 -0.63 32.71 14.80
N ASP A 541 0.25 31.99 14.10
CA ASP A 541 0.33 32.04 12.64
C ASP A 541 -0.87 31.36 11.98
N VAL A 542 -1.39 30.27 12.56
CA VAL A 542 -2.64 29.63 12.10
C VAL A 542 -3.81 30.60 12.16
N LEU A 543 -3.95 31.35 13.25
CA LEU A 543 -5.01 32.35 13.40
C LEU A 543 -4.83 33.57 12.48
N ALA A 544 -3.61 33.81 12.00
CA ALA A 544 -3.31 34.84 11.01
C ALA A 544 -3.58 34.40 9.56
N LEU A 545 -3.83 33.11 9.31
CA LEU A 545 -4.17 32.62 7.98
C LEU A 545 -5.51 33.20 7.49
N THR A 546 -5.57 33.45 6.18
CA THR A 546 -6.85 33.73 5.53
C THR A 546 -7.72 32.47 5.58
N ASN A 547 -8.91 32.58 6.16
CA ASN A 547 -9.89 31.50 6.26
C ASN A 547 -11.23 31.99 5.68
N PRO A 548 -11.74 31.42 4.57
CA PRO A 548 -11.22 30.27 3.83
C PRO A 548 -9.91 30.54 3.08
N LEU A 549 -9.08 29.49 2.98
CA LEU A 549 -7.85 29.49 2.19
C LEU A 549 -8.16 29.62 0.69
N PRO A 550 -7.33 30.34 -0.08
CA PRO A 550 -7.50 30.46 -1.51
C PRO A 550 -7.14 29.14 -2.20
N LEU A 551 -8.14 28.29 -2.43
CA LEU A 551 -7.96 27.07 -3.23
C LEU A 551 -7.88 27.46 -4.71
N THR A 552 -6.94 26.87 -5.46
CA THR A 552 -6.88 27.02 -6.92
C THR A 552 -8.18 26.46 -7.53
N THR A 553 -9.01 27.35 -8.08
CA THR A 553 -10.36 27.00 -8.56
C THR A 553 -10.46 26.76 -10.06
N ASP A 554 -9.47 27.16 -10.86
CA ASP A 554 -9.61 27.11 -12.32
C ASP A 554 -9.20 25.74 -12.88
N LEU A 555 -10.20 24.87 -13.01
CA LEU A 555 -10.12 23.53 -13.59
C LEU A 555 -10.32 23.53 -15.10
N SER A 556 -10.72 24.65 -15.70
CA SER A 556 -11.28 24.71 -17.06
C SER A 556 -10.32 24.21 -18.14
N HIS A 557 -9.02 24.18 -17.84
CA HIS A 557 -7.96 23.77 -18.78
C HIS A 557 -6.96 22.78 -18.15
N SER A 558 -7.26 22.23 -16.97
CA SER A 558 -6.37 21.24 -16.33
C SER A 558 -6.58 19.88 -16.98
N MET A 559 -5.55 19.36 -17.64
CA MET A 559 -5.56 18.01 -18.23
C MET A 559 -5.82 16.93 -17.18
N ILE A 560 -5.40 17.16 -15.93
CA ILE A 560 -5.66 16.27 -14.80
C ILE A 560 -7.15 16.26 -14.44
N ALA A 561 -7.77 17.44 -14.39
CA ALA A 561 -9.20 17.58 -14.14
C ALA A 561 -10.04 16.82 -15.17
N ALA A 562 -9.68 16.97 -16.43
CA ALA A 562 -10.38 16.30 -17.51
C ALA A 562 -10.22 14.78 -17.44
N ALA A 563 -9.04 14.26 -17.08
CA ALA A 563 -8.84 12.83 -16.84
C ALA A 563 -9.72 12.30 -15.69
N VAL A 564 -9.87 13.06 -14.62
CA VAL A 564 -10.76 12.71 -13.49
C VAL A 564 -12.22 12.72 -13.91
N GLN A 565 -12.65 13.70 -14.70
CA GLN A 565 -14.03 13.74 -15.21
C GLN A 565 -14.33 12.54 -16.10
N VAL A 566 -13.41 12.18 -17.01
CA VAL A 566 -13.52 10.96 -17.81
C VAL A 566 -13.60 9.72 -16.92
N PHE A 567 -12.77 9.63 -15.88
CA PHE A 567 -12.79 8.50 -14.94
C PHE A 567 -14.13 8.37 -14.18
N ARG A 568 -14.67 9.48 -13.66
CA ARG A 568 -15.98 9.47 -12.98
C ARG A 568 -17.09 9.07 -13.94
N TRP A 569 -17.06 9.59 -15.17
CA TRP A 569 -18.01 9.22 -16.20
C TRP A 569 -17.90 7.74 -16.60
N GLU A 570 -16.67 7.21 -16.76
CA GLU A 570 -16.41 5.79 -17.02
C GLU A 570 -17.08 4.93 -15.95
N ARG A 571 -16.92 5.32 -14.67
CA ARG A 571 -17.50 4.59 -13.55
C ARG A 571 -19.02 4.64 -13.52
N ALA A 572 -19.62 5.79 -13.84
CA ALA A 572 -21.06 5.96 -13.93
C ALA A 572 -21.67 5.11 -15.05
N VAL A 573 -21.03 5.08 -16.23
CA VAL A 573 -21.46 4.23 -17.36
C VAL A 573 -21.43 2.76 -16.98
N LEU A 574 -20.34 2.29 -16.38
CA LEU A 574 -20.22 0.89 -15.93
C LEU A 574 -21.24 0.53 -14.84
N SER A 575 -21.53 1.46 -13.93
CA SER A 575 -22.55 1.25 -12.88
C SER A 575 -23.95 1.14 -13.49
N LEU A 576 -24.30 2.03 -14.44
CA LEU A 576 -25.57 1.99 -15.16
C LEU A 576 -25.72 0.70 -15.96
N ALA A 577 -24.68 0.29 -16.69
CA ALA A 577 -24.71 -0.93 -17.49
C ALA A 577 -24.85 -2.21 -16.65
N ALA A 578 -24.31 -2.20 -15.43
CA ALA A 578 -24.46 -3.31 -14.49
C ALA A 578 -25.85 -3.36 -13.83
N SER A 579 -26.63 -2.27 -13.88
CA SER A 579 -27.96 -2.22 -13.27
C SER A 579 -29.04 -2.81 -14.20
N GLU A 580 -29.78 -3.81 -13.70
CA GLU A 580 -30.83 -4.47 -14.47
C GLU A 580 -31.94 -3.48 -14.88
N GLY A 581 -32.19 -3.36 -16.19
CA GLY A 581 -33.29 -2.56 -16.74
C GLY A 581 -33.00 -1.06 -16.89
N ALA A 582 -31.78 -0.59 -16.60
CA ALA A 582 -31.39 0.78 -16.89
C ALA A 582 -31.03 0.95 -18.37
N THR A 583 -31.91 1.59 -19.13
CA THR A 583 -31.59 2.11 -20.46
C THR A 583 -31.37 3.61 -20.35
N ALA A 584 -30.16 4.08 -20.63
CA ALA A 584 -29.84 5.50 -20.67
C ALA A 584 -29.43 5.90 -22.09
N ASP A 585 -30.10 6.91 -22.64
CA ASP A 585 -29.77 7.45 -23.95
C ASP A 585 -28.71 8.54 -23.77
N LEU A 586 -27.44 8.21 -24.05
CA LEU A 586 -26.35 9.17 -23.97
C LEU A 586 -26.41 10.09 -25.19
N ALA A 587 -26.34 11.41 -24.95
CA ALA A 587 -26.30 12.40 -26.00
C ALA A 587 -25.19 12.09 -27.04
N PRO A 588 -25.35 12.46 -28.32
CA PRO A 588 -24.33 12.20 -29.36
C PRO A 588 -22.99 12.87 -29.05
N GLU A 589 -23.03 14.02 -28.37
CA GLU A 589 -21.86 14.78 -27.93
C GLU A 589 -21.75 14.72 -26.40
N CYS A 590 -20.54 14.46 -25.90
CA CYS A 590 -20.27 14.43 -24.47
C CYS A 590 -19.72 15.78 -24.01
N ILE A 591 -20.31 16.35 -22.96
CA ILE A 591 -19.89 17.63 -22.36
C ILE A 591 -18.44 17.61 -21.84
N ILE A 592 -17.91 16.43 -21.49
CA ILE A 592 -16.51 16.27 -21.07
C ILE A 592 -15.56 16.59 -22.23
N THR A 593 -15.98 16.36 -23.47
CA THR A 593 -15.19 16.70 -24.67
C THR A 593 -14.87 18.18 -24.74
N ASP A 594 -15.78 19.05 -24.29
CA ASP A 594 -15.59 20.50 -24.28
C ASP A 594 -14.58 20.97 -23.23
N THR A 595 -14.28 20.11 -22.25
CA THR A 595 -13.27 20.36 -21.20
C THR A 595 -11.88 19.83 -21.57
N LEU A 596 -11.79 18.99 -22.60
CA LEU A 596 -10.52 18.42 -23.07
C LEU A 596 -9.86 19.37 -24.07
N VAL A 597 -8.63 19.78 -23.79
CA VAL A 597 -7.87 20.69 -24.67
C VAL A 597 -6.94 19.92 -25.64
N ASP A 598 -6.53 18.71 -25.27
CA ASP A 598 -5.62 17.88 -26.09
C ASP A 598 -6.42 17.08 -27.16
N PRO A 599 -6.09 17.21 -28.47
CA PRO A 599 -6.76 16.49 -29.54
C PRO A 599 -6.70 14.95 -29.44
N ASP A 600 -5.63 14.39 -28.89
CA ASP A 600 -5.50 12.95 -28.66
C ASP A 600 -6.47 12.48 -27.57
N LEU A 601 -6.59 13.24 -26.48
CA LEU A 601 -7.54 12.94 -25.41
C LEU A 601 -8.99 13.07 -25.88
N ILE A 602 -9.30 14.10 -26.67
CA ILE A 602 -10.62 14.27 -27.32
C ILE A 602 -10.95 13.02 -28.14
N ARG A 603 -10.02 12.55 -28.98
CA ARG A 603 -10.21 11.35 -29.81
C ARG A 603 -10.47 10.09 -28.98
N LEU A 604 -9.65 9.87 -27.94
CA LEU A 604 -9.80 8.70 -27.06
C LEU A 604 -11.15 8.74 -26.33
N HIS A 605 -11.55 9.89 -25.79
CA HIS A 605 -12.82 10.02 -25.09
C HIS A 605 -14.04 9.87 -26.02
N GLN A 606 -14.00 10.44 -27.23
CA GLN A 606 -15.05 10.25 -28.23
C GLN A 606 -15.23 8.78 -28.62
N ALA A 607 -14.12 8.05 -28.82
CA ALA A 607 -14.17 6.61 -29.07
C ALA A 607 -14.75 5.85 -27.87
N GLN A 608 -14.38 6.23 -26.65
CA GLN A 608 -14.92 5.67 -25.42
C GLN A 608 -16.43 5.94 -25.26
N HIS A 609 -16.90 7.15 -25.63
CA HIS A 609 -18.31 7.55 -25.57
C HIS A 609 -19.21 6.76 -26.53
N LEU A 610 -18.71 6.47 -27.74
CA LEU A 610 -19.41 5.59 -28.69
C LEU A 610 -19.54 4.16 -28.16
N LEU A 611 -18.51 3.65 -27.48
CA LEU A 611 -18.60 2.36 -26.80
C LEU A 611 -19.58 2.40 -25.62
N ALA A 612 -19.64 3.49 -24.85
CA ALA A 612 -20.62 3.65 -23.77
C ALA A 612 -22.06 3.53 -24.25
N GLN A 613 -22.40 4.19 -25.37
CA GLN A 613 -23.73 4.08 -25.99
C GLN A 613 -24.07 2.63 -26.34
N ARG A 614 -23.10 1.89 -26.89
CA ARG A 614 -23.28 0.48 -27.23
C ARG A 614 -23.40 -0.40 -25.99
N LEU A 615 -22.61 -0.13 -24.98
CA LEU A 615 -22.54 -0.87 -23.72
C LEU A 615 -23.83 -0.76 -22.90
N LEU A 616 -24.51 0.40 -22.96
CA LEU A 616 -25.83 0.62 -22.35
C LEU A 616 -26.99 -0.05 -23.12
N LEU A 617 -26.74 -0.50 -24.36
CA LEU A 617 -27.72 -1.25 -25.17
C LEU A 617 -27.50 -2.76 -25.09
N ASP A 618 -26.24 -3.19 -25.21
CA ASP A 618 -25.78 -4.58 -25.12
C ASP A 618 -24.61 -4.64 -24.12
N ASN A 619 -24.87 -5.15 -22.91
CA ASN A 619 -23.87 -5.31 -21.87
C ASN A 619 -22.96 -6.54 -22.13
N ASP A 620 -22.21 -6.50 -23.23
CA ASP A 620 -21.29 -7.56 -23.60
C ASP A 620 -19.87 -7.33 -23.06
N SER A 621 -19.22 -8.42 -22.63
CA SER A 621 -17.91 -8.36 -21.98
C SER A 621 -16.78 -7.83 -22.88
N ALA A 622 -16.89 -7.95 -24.21
CA ALA A 622 -15.87 -7.44 -25.12
C ALA A 622 -15.94 -5.91 -25.22
N THR A 623 -17.16 -5.36 -25.34
CA THR A 623 -17.39 -3.91 -25.30
C THR A 623 -16.98 -3.31 -23.95
N VAL A 624 -17.26 -3.99 -22.82
CA VAL A 624 -16.79 -3.56 -21.49
C VAL A 624 -15.26 -3.51 -21.41
N ASN A 625 -14.57 -4.55 -21.89
CA ASN A 625 -13.11 -4.60 -21.85
C ASN A 625 -12.47 -3.49 -22.69
N GLU A 626 -12.99 -3.25 -23.89
CA GLU A 626 -12.50 -2.21 -24.79
C GLU A 626 -12.81 -0.80 -24.25
N PHE A 627 -14.00 -0.61 -23.68
CA PHE A 627 -14.39 0.63 -23.01
C PHE A 627 -13.42 0.99 -21.86
N CYS A 628 -13.12 0.03 -20.99
CA CYS A 628 -12.16 0.20 -19.90
C CYS A 628 -10.71 0.36 -20.40
N ARG A 629 -10.36 -0.24 -21.55
CA ARG A 629 -9.03 -0.11 -22.18
C ARG A 629 -8.80 1.32 -22.64
N LEU A 630 -9.76 1.92 -23.33
CA LEU A 630 -9.67 3.33 -23.78
C LEU A 630 -9.57 4.30 -22.60
N GLY A 631 -10.32 4.04 -21.51
CA GLY A 631 -10.20 4.84 -20.28
C GLY A 631 -8.80 4.80 -19.66
N ARG A 632 -8.17 3.62 -19.60
CA ARG A 632 -6.77 3.46 -19.14
C ARG A 632 -5.79 4.16 -20.07
N GLU A 633 -5.95 4.02 -21.38
CA GLU A 633 -5.09 4.66 -22.38
C GLU A 633 -5.15 6.19 -22.28
N LEU A 634 -6.34 6.76 -22.06
CA LEU A 634 -6.53 8.18 -21.83
C LEU A 634 -5.78 8.65 -20.57
N ARG A 635 -5.94 7.95 -19.44
CA ARG A 635 -5.22 8.30 -18.19
C ARG A 635 -3.71 8.17 -18.33
N GLN A 636 -3.23 7.15 -19.03
CA GLN A 636 -1.80 6.96 -19.31
C GLN A 636 -1.24 8.08 -20.19
N LEU A 637 -2.01 8.54 -21.18
CA LEU A 637 -1.62 9.68 -22.01
C LEU A 637 -1.54 10.96 -21.19
N VAL A 638 -2.51 11.25 -20.32
CA VAL A 638 -2.44 12.40 -19.41
C VAL A 638 -1.22 12.32 -18.49
N SER A 639 -0.95 11.16 -17.88
CA SER A 639 0.23 10.95 -17.04
C SER A 639 1.53 11.22 -17.80
N THR A 640 1.62 10.74 -19.05
CA THR A 640 2.79 10.97 -19.92
C THR A 640 2.99 12.45 -20.23
N ARG A 641 1.92 13.18 -20.51
CA ARG A 641 1.97 14.62 -20.82
C ARG A 641 2.36 15.45 -19.59
N LEU A 642 1.85 15.11 -18.41
CA LEU A 642 2.22 15.76 -17.15
C LEU A 642 3.69 15.53 -16.75
N ALA A 643 4.28 14.41 -17.15
CA ALA A 643 5.69 14.14 -16.89
C ALA A 643 6.63 14.93 -17.82
N THR A 644 6.11 15.49 -18.91
CA THR A 644 6.88 16.27 -19.90
C THR A 644 6.75 17.80 -19.75
N ASP A 645 5.78 18.27 -18.97
CA ASP A 645 5.53 19.67 -18.61
C ASP A 645 6.07 20.00 -17.21
#